data_AF-A0A8H6EH59-F1
#
_entry.id   AF-A0A8H6EH59-F1
#
_cell.length_a   1.000
_cell.length_b   1.000
_cell.length_c   1.000
_cell.angle_alpha   90.00
_cell.angle_beta   90.00
_cell.angle_gamma   90.00
#
_symmetry.space_group_name_H-M   'P 1'
#
loop_
_entity.id
_entity.type
_entity.pdbx_description
1 polymer ?
#
loop_
_entity_poly.entity_id
_entity_poly.type
_entity_poly.pdbx_seq_one_letter_code
_entity_poly.pdbx_strand_id
1 'polypeptide(L)'
;MTDSLKNWKAIAHSKRDALLLLIPKEWRIPLPLLPPEILPDVTDHIRQYLSSTELEITETDAVDIVKKTSSGDWTCRAVTEAFCHRAALAHQMINCLHEIMFESALHRASELDAYFAEHKEPMGPLHGLPVSLKDSIHVKGIDTSLGYIGWLGKRQLEKESQVVTDLRFLGAVIYVKTSVPQGSMSAETRNNIIGYTPNPRNRQLTVGGSSGGEGGLLALRGSSVGLGTDIGASTRVPAGWNGCYGLRPSTGRLPYEGIASTIDGIMLPFVVGPMATQVSGLELMMRSLLQTEPWRRDPMVIELPWREDKFMEMHQGINGKDKMAFGIMIGDGYVNPQPPVERAMRMVTDAIKALGHKVIEWEPPSHSAGNDPYFKICFADGGKGHHSALAISGEPPTESILGTGPFPEGNASHIIEANIAVRNYRKKYLDYWNSTSEITGTGRPVDAFIMPLAPFPPPQPGQARYLGYTTIINALDYTSCVIPVTEVRKDTDRYPVEYAGMNEVDQAIHDDYNPELSHGAPVAVQIVGGRLQEEKVLAFATGITLYQTTSILLFKIRSFTSASSSNTTSNTMAPTILIVGATGNTGRSVVETLSDSINNNNNTLLGYRIIAITRDSNSITAQKLGKLPNVTIEEKTWVDISPEWLKERNVVKAFIASHNEPSQFADESTFHLALLNAGVEYVVRISTTAANVRPNCPVYYPRQHWAVEALLSSPEFEKLQWTSLQPNVFHSFVLGPALEFIKQYRKDGKQNTLLLMPDANAPLGCIHPDEVGRFAAVLLAQEDHSIHNKKKYELNGPVDINGKQIVKLVEKYIATEVKDVKFRDMTFIDTWADSIKANKGLILSIKGAPNTGWEGKCSTATTDKEFLELSPPKITPAMWLKSALEE
;
A
#
# COMPACT_ATOMS: atom_id res chain seq x y z
N MET A 1 22.35 9.30 56.24
CA MET A 1 21.90 8.87 54.90
C MET A 1 23.07 9.07 53.96
N THR A 2 23.97 8.09 53.86
CA THR A 2 25.29 8.24 53.24
C THR A 2 25.64 6.96 52.47
N ASP A 3 26.28 7.13 51.30
CA ASP A 3 26.96 6.15 50.43
C ASP A 3 26.19 5.26 49.44
N SER A 4 24.89 5.50 49.18
CA SER A 4 24.23 4.91 48.00
C SER A 4 23.66 5.95 47.02
N LEU A 5 24.44 7.00 46.73
CA LEU A 5 24.33 7.69 45.44
C LEU A 5 24.62 6.65 44.35
N LYS A 6 23.59 5.89 43.98
CA LYS A 6 23.63 4.75 43.06
C LYS A 6 24.27 5.24 41.76
N ASN A 7 25.38 4.64 41.39
CA ASN A 7 26.10 4.96 40.17
C ASN A 7 25.20 4.73 38.95
N TRP A 8 24.47 5.77 38.51
CA TRP A 8 23.52 5.69 37.40
C TRP A 8 24.18 5.20 36.11
N LYS A 9 25.48 5.47 35.92
CA LYS A 9 26.26 4.96 34.79
C LYS A 9 26.40 3.44 34.83
N ALA A 10 26.59 2.87 36.02
CA ALA A 10 26.65 1.42 36.19
C ALA A 10 25.28 0.77 35.92
N ILE A 11 24.17 1.40 36.34
CA ILE A 11 22.81 0.94 36.02
C ILE A 11 22.56 0.98 34.51
N ALA A 12 22.93 2.09 33.86
CA ALA A 12 22.83 2.23 32.40
C ALA A 12 23.62 1.14 31.67
N HIS A 13 24.87 0.90 32.08
CA HIS A 13 25.72 -0.13 31.50
C HIS A 13 25.10 -1.52 31.66
N SER A 14 24.67 -1.86 32.88
CA SER A 14 24.00 -3.13 33.16
C SER A 14 22.75 -3.33 32.29
N LYS A 15 21.96 -2.27 32.06
CA LYS A 15 20.80 -2.32 31.16
C LYS A 15 21.20 -2.60 29.71
N ARG A 16 22.25 -1.95 29.19
CA ARG A 16 22.76 -2.20 27.82
C ARG A 16 23.29 -3.63 27.66
N ASP A 17 24.03 -4.12 28.65
CA ASP A 17 24.54 -5.50 28.66
C ASP A 17 23.38 -6.51 28.67
N ALA A 18 22.36 -6.26 29.48
CA ALA A 18 21.15 -7.08 29.52
C ALA A 18 20.43 -7.11 28.16
N LEU A 19 20.31 -5.97 27.47
CA LEU A 19 19.73 -5.93 26.13
C LEU A 19 20.56 -6.72 25.10
N LEU A 20 21.89 -6.56 25.12
CA LEU A 20 22.77 -7.32 24.22
C LEU A 20 22.69 -8.83 24.49
N LEU A 21 22.51 -9.25 25.75
CA LEU A 21 22.35 -10.65 26.12
C LEU A 21 21.05 -11.27 25.59
N LEU A 22 20.00 -10.47 25.40
CA LEU A 22 18.74 -10.91 24.78
C LEU A 22 18.85 -11.10 23.26
N ILE A 23 19.91 -10.60 22.62
CA ILE A 23 20.20 -10.84 21.21
C ILE A 23 20.95 -12.18 21.07
N PRO A 24 20.41 -13.16 20.30
CA PRO A 24 21.11 -14.41 19.97
C PRO A 24 22.53 -14.15 19.45
N LYS A 25 23.48 -15.02 19.79
CA LYS A 25 24.90 -14.78 19.47
C LYS A 25 25.16 -14.71 17.98
N GLU A 26 24.42 -15.50 17.21
CA GLU A 26 24.40 -15.57 15.76
C GLU A 26 23.88 -14.31 15.08
N TRP A 27 23.09 -13.48 15.77
CA TRP A 27 22.55 -12.21 15.26
C TRP A 27 23.41 -11.00 15.64
N ARG A 28 24.53 -11.22 16.34
CA ARG A 28 25.40 -10.13 16.80
C ARG A 28 26.37 -9.70 15.72
N ILE A 29 26.41 -8.39 15.47
CA ILE A 29 27.31 -7.79 14.48
C ILE A 29 28.74 -7.78 15.05
N PRO A 30 29.76 -8.17 14.27
CA PRO A 30 31.15 -8.10 14.69
C PRO A 30 31.57 -6.67 15.08
N LEU A 31 32.31 -6.55 16.18
CA LEU A 31 32.85 -5.29 16.68
C LEU A 31 34.34 -5.12 16.29
N PRO A 32 34.83 -3.87 16.14
CA PRO A 32 34.10 -2.61 16.30
C PRO A 32 33.25 -2.25 15.08
N LEU A 33 32.12 -1.56 15.31
CA LEU A 33 31.32 -0.98 14.24
C LEU A 33 32.09 0.15 13.54
N LEU A 34 31.90 0.29 12.23
CA LEU A 34 32.43 1.44 11.50
C LEU A 34 31.84 2.74 12.04
N PRO A 35 32.63 3.82 12.14
CA PRO A 35 32.15 5.09 12.65
C PRO A 35 31.20 5.78 11.65
N PRO A 36 30.29 6.68 12.11
CA PRO A 36 29.30 7.36 11.27
C PRO A 36 29.85 8.10 10.06
N GLU A 37 31.08 8.58 10.12
CA GLU A 37 31.74 9.32 9.03
C GLU A 37 32.17 8.39 7.88
N ILE A 38 32.46 7.11 8.19
CA ILE A 38 32.87 6.10 7.22
C ILE A 38 31.65 5.36 6.65
N LEU A 39 30.65 5.08 7.49
CA LEU A 39 29.41 4.41 7.10
C LEU A 39 28.20 5.23 7.59
N PRO A 40 27.87 6.34 6.91
CA PRO A 40 26.76 7.20 7.31
C PRO A 40 25.41 6.50 7.13
N ASP A 41 25.15 5.92 5.96
CA ASP A 41 23.93 5.15 5.69
C ASP A 41 24.12 3.67 6.06
N VAL A 42 23.27 3.16 6.94
CA VAL A 42 23.26 1.75 7.37
C VAL A 42 22.05 0.98 6.86
N THR A 43 21.15 1.60 6.09
CA THR A 43 19.92 0.98 5.59
C THR A 43 20.17 -0.20 4.66
N ASP A 44 21.11 -0.07 3.73
CA ASP A 44 21.54 -1.18 2.86
C ASP A 44 22.55 -2.10 3.55
N HIS A 45 23.37 -1.55 4.47
CA HIS A 45 24.42 -2.31 5.13
C HIS A 45 23.86 -3.49 5.95
N ILE A 46 22.75 -3.32 6.67
CA ILE A 46 22.19 -4.40 7.49
C ILE A 46 21.62 -5.56 6.66
N ARG A 47 21.30 -5.33 5.37
CA ARG A 47 20.70 -6.36 4.49
C ARG A 47 21.62 -7.57 4.31
N GLN A 48 22.93 -7.38 4.40
CA GLN A 48 23.92 -8.45 4.19
C GLN A 48 23.87 -9.55 5.27
N TYR A 49 23.25 -9.28 6.42
CA TYR A 49 23.11 -10.22 7.53
C TYR A 49 21.78 -10.98 7.50
N LEU A 50 20.92 -10.69 6.52
CA LEU A 50 19.59 -11.29 6.40
C LEU A 50 19.56 -12.26 5.22
N SER A 51 18.81 -13.34 5.37
CA SER A 51 18.47 -14.25 4.28
C SER A 51 17.49 -13.60 3.29
N SER A 52 17.38 -14.17 2.09
CA SER A 52 16.40 -13.70 1.09
C SER A 52 14.96 -13.75 1.59
N THR A 53 14.62 -14.76 2.39
CA THR A 53 13.28 -14.91 2.99
C THR A 53 13.02 -13.86 4.06
N GLU A 54 14.00 -13.56 4.92
CA GLU A 54 13.84 -12.49 5.91
C GLU A 54 13.70 -11.12 5.24
N LEU A 55 14.45 -10.87 4.15
CA LEU A 55 14.30 -9.66 3.35
C LEU A 55 12.91 -9.58 2.72
N GLU A 56 12.40 -10.65 2.11
CA GLU A 56 11.05 -10.69 1.55
C GLU A 56 10.00 -10.36 2.61
N ILE A 57 10.06 -11.02 3.77
CA ILE A 57 9.11 -10.83 4.86
C ILE A 57 9.15 -9.39 5.39
N THR A 58 10.33 -8.89 5.74
CA THR A 58 10.48 -7.59 6.41
C THR A 58 10.31 -6.39 5.47
N GLU A 59 10.39 -6.60 4.15
CA GLU A 59 10.15 -5.56 3.13
C GLU A 59 8.71 -5.55 2.62
N THR A 60 7.91 -6.57 2.98
CA THR A 60 6.48 -6.64 2.66
C THR A 60 5.68 -5.64 3.52
N ASP A 61 4.62 -5.06 2.95
CA ASP A 61 3.73 -4.16 3.68
C ASP A 61 2.99 -4.85 4.83
N ALA A 62 2.60 -4.09 5.86
CA ALA A 62 1.86 -4.61 6.99
C ALA A 62 0.54 -5.29 6.58
N VAL A 63 -0.17 -4.74 5.58
CA VAL A 63 -1.43 -5.32 5.07
C VAL A 63 -1.19 -6.67 4.40
N ASP A 64 -0.13 -6.78 3.60
CA ASP A 64 0.20 -8.02 2.90
C ASP A 64 0.79 -9.08 3.84
N ILE A 65 1.55 -8.67 4.87
CA ILE A 65 1.98 -9.58 5.95
C ILE A 65 0.75 -10.21 6.60
N VAL A 66 -0.22 -9.39 7.02
CA VAL A 66 -1.47 -9.88 7.63
C VAL A 66 -2.22 -10.82 6.68
N LYS A 67 -2.28 -10.49 5.39
CA LYS A 67 -2.91 -11.34 4.38
C LYS A 67 -2.23 -12.71 4.26
N LYS A 68 -0.90 -12.74 4.23
CA LYS A 68 -0.11 -13.98 4.13
C LYS A 68 -0.18 -14.83 5.41
N THR A 69 -0.20 -14.21 6.59
CA THR A 69 -0.36 -14.95 7.86
C THR A 69 -1.80 -15.43 8.05
N SER A 70 -2.80 -14.63 7.67
CA SER A 70 -4.22 -14.98 7.82
C SER A 70 -4.72 -16.02 6.80
N SER A 71 -3.97 -16.25 5.73
CA SER A 71 -4.22 -17.34 4.77
C SER A 71 -3.44 -18.61 5.10
N GLY A 72 -2.41 -18.51 5.96
CA GLY A 72 -1.48 -19.60 6.25
C GLY A 72 -0.36 -19.75 5.22
N ASP A 73 -0.24 -18.84 4.24
CA ASP A 73 0.88 -18.82 3.28
C ASP A 73 2.22 -18.64 4.00
N TRP A 74 2.23 -17.81 5.05
CA TRP A 74 3.34 -17.65 5.98
C TRP A 74 2.91 -18.00 7.40
N THR A 75 3.80 -18.61 8.17
CA THR A 75 3.57 -18.82 9.60
C THR A 75 3.87 -17.54 10.38
N CYS A 76 3.06 -17.25 11.39
CA CYS A 76 3.26 -16.13 12.32
C CYS A 76 4.65 -16.21 12.96
N ARG A 77 5.12 -17.43 13.29
CA ARG A 77 6.44 -17.65 13.86
C ARG A 77 7.56 -17.20 12.93
N ALA A 78 7.54 -17.60 11.65
CA ALA A 78 8.57 -17.24 10.68
C ALA A 78 8.61 -15.73 10.45
N VAL A 79 7.43 -15.11 10.35
CA VAL A 79 7.31 -13.64 10.24
C VAL A 79 7.92 -12.96 11.47
N THR A 80 7.55 -13.38 12.67
CA THR A 80 8.05 -12.81 13.92
C THR A 80 9.56 -12.97 14.06
N GLU A 81 10.12 -14.13 13.68
CA GLU A 81 11.56 -14.39 13.74
C GLU A 81 12.35 -13.45 12.82
N ALA A 82 11.89 -13.25 11.58
CA ALA A 82 12.52 -12.33 10.64
C ALA A 82 12.56 -10.88 11.16
N PHE A 83 11.45 -10.40 11.75
CA PHE A 83 11.41 -9.07 12.36
C PHE A 83 12.29 -8.98 13.62
N CYS A 84 12.32 -10.03 14.46
CA CYS A 84 13.22 -10.08 15.62
C CYS A 84 14.69 -9.96 15.20
N HIS A 85 15.12 -10.71 14.18
CA HIS A 85 16.49 -10.66 13.70
C HIS A 85 16.84 -9.28 13.13
N ARG A 86 15.99 -8.72 12.26
CA ARG A 86 16.22 -7.39 11.67
C ARG A 86 16.20 -6.26 12.72
N ALA A 87 15.34 -6.35 13.73
CA ALA A 87 15.33 -5.41 14.85
C ALA A 87 16.59 -5.51 15.73
N ALA A 88 17.14 -6.70 15.92
CA ALA A 88 18.40 -6.88 16.63
C ALA A 88 19.58 -6.22 15.90
N LEU A 89 19.63 -6.34 14.57
CA LEU A 89 20.64 -5.66 13.73
C LEU A 89 20.46 -4.14 13.80
N ALA A 90 19.22 -3.66 13.70
CA ALA A 90 18.91 -2.24 13.81
C ALA A 90 19.35 -1.66 15.16
N HIS A 91 19.07 -2.37 16.26
CA HIS A 91 19.47 -1.92 17.60
C HIS A 91 20.98 -1.79 17.73
N GLN A 92 21.73 -2.76 17.22
CA GLN A 92 23.20 -2.72 17.29
C GLN A 92 23.79 -1.56 16.46
N MET A 93 23.13 -1.15 15.38
CA MET A 93 23.58 -0.05 14.52
C MET A 93 23.23 1.35 15.03
N ILE A 94 22.03 1.51 15.60
CA ILE A 94 21.48 2.84 15.92
C ILE A 94 20.88 2.95 17.33
N ASN A 95 21.03 1.96 18.21
CA ASN A 95 20.51 1.99 19.58
C ASN A 95 18.99 2.26 19.66
N CYS A 96 18.16 1.68 18.78
CA CYS A 96 16.74 2.06 18.68
C CYS A 96 15.78 1.37 19.68
N LEU A 97 16.27 0.55 20.63
CA LEU A 97 15.44 -0.28 21.51
C LEU A 97 15.75 -0.03 22.98
N HIS A 98 14.70 -0.03 23.80
CA HIS A 98 14.78 -0.06 25.27
C HIS A 98 14.46 -1.44 25.84
N GLU A 99 13.64 -2.24 25.16
CA GLU A 99 13.27 -3.60 25.57
C GLU A 99 13.21 -4.55 24.37
N ILE A 100 13.65 -5.80 24.58
CA ILE A 100 13.61 -6.90 23.61
C ILE A 100 12.78 -8.03 24.20
N MET A 101 11.76 -8.48 23.47
CA MET A 101 10.77 -9.48 23.92
C MET A 101 10.69 -10.68 22.95
N PHE A 102 11.78 -11.00 22.25
CA PHE A 102 11.83 -12.00 21.17
C PHE A 102 11.29 -13.37 21.58
N GLU A 103 11.69 -13.89 22.73
CA GLU A 103 11.25 -15.21 23.20
C GLU A 103 9.72 -15.26 23.39
N SER A 104 9.16 -14.30 24.13
CA SER A 104 7.71 -14.21 24.33
C SER A 104 6.95 -13.93 23.04
N ALA A 105 7.55 -13.17 22.11
CA ALA A 105 6.97 -12.89 20.80
C ALA A 105 6.88 -14.16 19.95
N LEU A 106 7.97 -14.95 19.88
CA LEU A 106 8.00 -16.22 19.16
C LEU A 106 7.05 -17.26 19.77
N HIS A 107 6.90 -17.27 21.09
CA HIS A 107 5.89 -18.10 21.77
C HIS A 107 4.49 -17.69 21.33
N ARG A 108 4.15 -16.40 21.42
CA ARG A 108 2.84 -15.87 21.00
C ARG A 108 2.56 -16.15 19.52
N ALA A 109 3.55 -15.99 18.66
CA ALA A 109 3.42 -16.30 17.25
C ALA A 109 3.11 -17.79 17.01
N SER A 110 3.74 -18.69 17.78
CA SER A 110 3.47 -20.13 17.71
C SER A 110 2.07 -20.48 18.21
N GLU A 111 1.54 -19.78 19.21
CA GLU A 111 0.13 -19.93 19.66
C GLU A 111 -0.85 -19.51 18.56
N LEU A 112 -0.55 -18.44 17.83
CA LEU A 112 -1.38 -17.95 16.72
C LEU A 112 -1.40 -18.96 15.57
N ASP A 113 -0.25 -19.55 15.23
CA ASP A 113 -0.16 -20.62 14.24
C ASP A 113 -0.97 -21.86 14.67
N ALA A 114 -0.88 -22.25 15.94
CA ALA A 114 -1.68 -23.36 16.49
C ALA A 114 -3.19 -23.05 16.46
N TYR A 115 -3.59 -21.83 16.83
CA TYR A 115 -4.97 -21.37 16.76
C TYR A 115 -5.50 -21.45 15.31
N PHE A 116 -4.74 -20.94 14.33
CA PHE A 116 -5.11 -20.98 12.92
C PHE A 116 -5.20 -22.42 12.41
N ALA A 117 -4.27 -23.30 12.80
CA ALA A 117 -4.28 -24.70 12.42
C ALA A 117 -5.52 -25.44 12.93
N GLU A 118 -5.96 -25.15 14.15
CA GLU A 118 -7.14 -25.73 14.79
C GLU A 118 -8.45 -25.17 14.22
N HIS A 119 -8.58 -23.85 14.14
CA HIS A 119 -9.84 -23.17 13.83
C HIS A 119 -10.05 -22.89 12.34
N LYS A 120 -8.98 -22.95 11.54
CA LYS A 120 -8.95 -22.57 10.11
C LYS A 120 -9.39 -21.14 9.83
N GLU A 121 -9.25 -20.26 10.83
CA GLU A 121 -9.59 -18.84 10.78
C GLU A 121 -8.56 -18.02 11.58
N PRO A 122 -8.24 -16.78 11.18
CA PRO A 122 -7.34 -15.91 11.93
C PRO A 122 -7.98 -15.45 13.24
N MET A 123 -7.16 -15.23 14.27
CA MET A 123 -7.63 -14.74 15.57
C MET A 123 -8.23 -13.32 15.50
N GLY A 124 -7.80 -12.52 14.55
CA GLY A 124 -8.25 -11.15 14.37
C GLY A 124 -7.60 -10.47 13.17
N PRO A 125 -7.92 -9.19 12.89
CA PRO A 125 -7.46 -8.49 11.70
C PRO A 125 -5.96 -8.14 11.72
N LEU A 126 -5.25 -8.40 12.80
CA LEU A 126 -3.79 -8.22 12.91
C LEU A 126 -3.06 -9.56 13.14
N HIS A 127 -3.70 -10.69 12.81
CA HIS A 127 -3.17 -12.03 13.09
C HIS A 127 -1.72 -12.21 12.60
N GLY A 128 -0.80 -12.44 13.54
CA GLY A 128 0.60 -12.72 13.25
C GLY A 128 1.46 -11.50 12.92
N LEU A 129 0.90 -10.28 12.93
CA LEU A 129 1.65 -9.06 12.60
C LEU A 129 2.55 -8.62 13.77
N PRO A 130 3.88 -8.51 13.60
CA PRO A 130 4.75 -7.92 14.61
C PRO A 130 4.56 -6.41 14.71
N VAL A 131 4.33 -5.90 15.92
CA VAL A 131 4.08 -4.47 16.19
C VAL A 131 5.09 -3.94 17.21
N SER A 132 5.84 -2.89 16.85
CA SER A 132 6.76 -2.18 17.74
C SER A 132 6.02 -1.13 18.58
N LEU A 133 6.48 -0.91 19.81
CA LEU A 133 5.86 0.03 20.74
C LEU A 133 6.88 1.03 21.29
N LYS A 134 6.53 2.31 21.29
CA LYS A 134 7.30 3.32 22.04
C LYS A 134 7.42 2.96 23.51
N ASP A 135 8.55 3.27 24.14
CA ASP A 135 8.80 2.92 25.55
C ASP A 135 7.74 3.43 26.53
N SER A 136 7.01 4.51 26.23
CA SER A 136 5.92 5.02 27.08
C SER A 136 4.73 4.05 27.21
N ILE A 137 4.60 3.07 26.32
CA ILE A 137 3.51 2.10 26.32
C ILE A 137 3.88 0.96 27.29
N HIS A 138 3.07 0.76 28.33
CA HIS A 138 3.26 -0.30 29.30
C HIS A 138 2.89 -1.65 28.69
N VAL A 139 3.79 -2.62 28.83
CA VAL A 139 3.55 -4.04 28.52
C VAL A 139 3.71 -4.81 29.83
N LYS A 140 2.78 -5.73 30.13
CA LYS A 140 2.75 -6.44 31.42
C LYS A 140 4.08 -7.15 31.67
N GLY A 141 4.69 -6.90 32.82
CA GLY A 141 5.94 -7.54 33.25
C GLY A 141 7.21 -7.03 32.56
N ILE A 142 7.11 -6.00 31.71
CA ILE A 142 8.22 -5.40 30.96
C ILE A 142 8.49 -3.99 31.48
N ASP A 143 9.76 -3.58 31.47
CA ASP A 143 10.17 -2.27 31.94
C ASP A 143 9.61 -1.14 31.04
N THR A 144 9.41 0.02 31.65
CA THR A 144 8.97 1.26 30.98
C THR A 144 9.72 2.41 31.61
N SER A 145 10.81 2.81 30.98
CA SER A 145 11.77 3.73 31.60
C SER A 145 11.49 5.20 31.30
N LEU A 146 10.83 5.46 30.16
CA LEU A 146 10.69 6.80 29.58
C LEU A 146 12.05 7.50 29.43
N GLY A 147 13.13 6.74 29.24
CA GLY A 147 14.50 7.25 29.16
C GLY A 147 15.13 7.66 30.49
N TYR A 148 14.46 7.43 31.64
CA TYR A 148 15.03 7.68 32.98
C TYR A 148 15.67 6.42 33.56
N ILE A 149 16.90 6.54 34.06
CA ILE A 149 17.58 5.50 34.84
C ILE A 149 16.79 5.18 36.11
N GLY A 150 16.20 6.19 36.74
CA GLY A 150 15.45 6.02 37.99
C GLY A 150 14.17 5.17 37.85
N TRP A 151 13.74 4.87 36.63
CA TRP A 151 12.54 4.09 36.34
C TRP A 151 12.85 2.64 35.94
N LEU A 152 14.12 2.30 35.69
CA LEU A 152 14.53 0.93 35.38
C LEU A 152 14.24 -0.03 36.55
N GLY A 153 13.68 -1.20 36.24
CA GLY A 153 13.32 -2.23 37.20
C GLY A 153 11.97 -2.01 37.89
N LYS A 154 11.21 -0.95 37.54
CA LYS A 154 9.88 -0.63 38.12
C LYS A 154 8.76 -1.11 37.21
N ARG A 155 8.72 -2.42 36.96
CA ARG A 155 7.79 -3.06 36.02
C ARG A 155 6.36 -3.04 36.53
N GLN A 156 5.40 -2.82 35.63
CA GLN A 156 3.99 -3.05 35.93
C GLN A 156 3.70 -4.54 35.83
N LEU A 157 3.52 -5.20 36.98
CA LEU A 157 3.40 -6.66 37.02
C LEU A 157 2.01 -7.18 36.64
N GLU A 158 0.95 -6.39 36.84
CA GLU A 158 -0.44 -6.83 36.63
C GLU A 158 -1.21 -6.08 35.56
N LYS A 159 -0.70 -4.92 35.13
CA LYS A 159 -1.38 -4.03 34.18
C LYS A 159 -0.49 -3.71 33.00
N GLU A 160 -1.13 -3.42 31.87
CA GLU A 160 -0.52 -2.90 30.66
C GLU A 160 -1.42 -1.82 30.07
N SER A 161 -0.91 -1.05 29.09
CA SER A 161 -1.71 -0.02 28.43
C SER A 161 -2.88 -0.66 27.67
N GLN A 162 -4.02 0.03 27.61
CA GLN A 162 -5.22 -0.50 26.96
C GLN A 162 -4.96 -0.89 25.49
N VAL A 163 -4.15 -0.10 24.77
CA VAL A 163 -3.78 -0.40 23.38
C VAL A 163 -3.01 -1.71 23.21
N VAL A 164 -2.24 -2.15 24.22
CA VAL A 164 -1.50 -3.43 24.18
C VAL A 164 -2.46 -4.61 24.28
N THR A 165 -3.45 -4.50 25.15
CA THR A 165 -4.52 -5.49 25.27
C THR A 165 -5.31 -5.59 23.97
N ASP A 166 -5.62 -4.46 23.34
CA ASP A 166 -6.32 -4.41 22.05
C ASP A 166 -5.52 -5.11 20.94
N LEU A 167 -4.23 -4.80 20.82
CA LEU A 167 -3.35 -5.42 19.83
C LEU A 167 -3.28 -6.94 20.00
N ARG A 168 -3.12 -7.44 21.23
CA ARG A 168 -3.09 -8.89 21.51
C ARG A 168 -4.42 -9.56 21.15
N PHE A 169 -5.54 -8.92 21.45
CA PHE A 169 -6.88 -9.39 21.10
C PHE A 169 -7.08 -9.48 19.58
N LEU A 170 -6.55 -8.51 18.84
CA LEU A 170 -6.60 -8.48 17.37
C LEU A 170 -5.63 -9.47 16.70
N GLY A 171 -4.82 -10.20 17.48
CA GLY A 171 -3.88 -11.21 16.99
C GLY A 171 -2.48 -10.70 16.67
N ALA A 172 -2.12 -9.46 17.06
CA ALA A 172 -0.78 -8.92 16.85
C ALA A 172 0.26 -9.53 17.80
N VAL A 173 1.53 -9.46 17.41
CA VAL A 173 2.69 -9.95 18.17
C VAL A 173 3.56 -8.77 18.61
N ILE A 174 3.74 -8.61 19.91
CA ILE A 174 4.54 -7.52 20.49
C ILE A 174 5.92 -8.04 20.81
N TYR A 175 6.96 -7.44 20.24
CA TYR A 175 8.32 -8.02 20.23
C TYR A 175 9.44 -7.08 20.67
N VAL A 176 9.25 -5.76 20.60
CA VAL A 176 10.21 -4.76 21.08
C VAL A 176 9.53 -3.54 21.69
N LYS A 177 10.25 -2.85 22.58
CA LYS A 177 9.97 -1.45 22.93
C LYS A 177 11.09 -0.54 22.47
N THR A 178 10.74 0.56 21.83
CA THR A 178 11.69 1.44 21.14
C THR A 178 12.15 2.62 21.98
N SER A 179 13.34 3.12 21.67
CA SER A 179 13.99 4.18 22.42
C SER A 179 13.30 5.54 22.30
N VAL A 180 13.42 6.31 23.38
CA VAL A 180 12.84 7.64 23.54
C VAL A 180 13.89 8.58 24.14
N PRO A 181 13.82 9.91 23.92
CA PRO A 181 14.60 10.83 24.72
C PRO A 181 14.18 10.75 26.18
N GLN A 182 15.07 11.16 27.07
CA GLN A 182 14.80 11.24 28.50
C GLN A 182 13.54 12.10 28.75
N GLY A 183 12.54 11.50 29.38
CA GLY A 183 11.23 12.11 29.64
C GLY A 183 10.29 12.23 28.43
N SER A 184 10.68 11.77 27.24
CA SER A 184 9.96 12.03 25.98
C SER A 184 9.81 13.52 25.62
N MET A 185 10.64 14.40 26.20
CA MET A 185 10.54 15.88 26.08
C MET A 185 11.61 16.47 25.14
N SER A 186 11.87 15.83 24.00
CA SER A 186 12.78 16.34 22.97
C SER A 186 12.37 15.89 21.57
N ALA A 187 12.76 16.67 20.56
CA ALA A 187 12.66 16.32 19.15
C ALA A 187 13.90 15.55 18.63
N GLU A 188 14.78 15.13 19.54
CA GLU A 188 15.86 14.18 19.28
C GLU A 188 15.75 13.01 20.26
N THR A 189 16.40 11.88 19.97
CA THR A 189 16.36 10.71 20.84
C THR A 189 17.69 10.49 21.53
N ARG A 190 17.81 11.08 22.72
CA ARG A 190 18.97 10.99 23.61
C ARG A 190 18.54 10.67 25.05
N ASN A 191 19.19 9.71 25.67
CA ASN A 191 19.01 9.40 27.09
C ASN A 191 20.28 8.77 27.69
N ASN A 192 20.36 8.71 29.03
CA ASN A 192 21.53 8.16 29.71
C ASN A 192 21.59 6.61 29.70
N ILE A 193 20.52 5.92 29.28
CA ILE A 193 20.43 4.45 29.24
C ILE A 193 21.21 3.93 28.04
N ILE A 194 20.89 4.39 26.84
CA ILE A 194 21.44 3.90 25.56
C ILE A 194 22.30 4.94 24.83
N GLY A 195 22.38 6.17 25.32
CA GLY A 195 23.10 7.25 24.67
C GLY A 195 22.25 7.95 23.61
N TYR A 196 22.67 7.89 22.35
CA TYR A 196 22.02 8.56 21.23
C TYR A 196 21.52 7.54 20.20
N THR A 197 20.33 7.78 19.66
CA THR A 197 19.78 7.05 18.51
C THR A 197 19.93 7.93 17.25
N PRO A 198 20.91 7.65 16.38
CA PRO A 198 21.12 8.42 15.16
C PRO A 198 20.18 7.98 14.03
N ASN A 199 20.05 8.81 13.00
CA ASN A 199 19.28 8.49 11.79
C ASN A 199 19.96 7.35 11.00
N PRO A 200 19.24 6.32 10.55
CA PRO A 200 19.83 5.21 9.80
C PRO A 200 20.26 5.58 8.36
N ARG A 201 19.68 6.62 7.76
CA ARG A 201 20.10 7.11 6.42
C ARG A 201 21.36 7.95 6.46
N ASN A 202 21.62 8.59 7.59
CA ASN A 202 22.90 9.22 7.87
C ASN A 202 23.10 9.31 9.39
N ARG A 203 24.02 8.50 9.93
CA ARG A 203 24.26 8.40 11.37
C ARG A 203 24.84 9.66 12.03
N GLN A 204 25.15 10.70 11.24
CA GLN A 204 25.51 12.03 11.72
C GLN A 204 24.31 12.97 11.90
N LEU A 205 23.09 12.53 11.53
CA LEU A 205 21.85 13.28 11.67
C LEU A 205 20.97 12.70 12.79
N THR A 206 20.04 13.50 13.27
CA THR A 206 19.05 13.06 14.27
C THR A 206 18.00 12.12 13.67
N VAL A 207 17.63 11.09 14.42
CA VAL A 207 16.47 10.23 14.11
C VAL A 207 15.14 10.94 14.41
N GLY A 208 15.16 12.11 15.05
CA GLY A 208 13.98 12.79 15.54
C GLY A 208 13.53 12.31 16.93
N GLY A 209 12.45 12.90 17.44
CA GLY A 209 11.90 12.56 18.76
C GLY A 209 10.47 13.04 18.98
N SER A 210 9.77 12.53 20.00
CA SER A 210 10.29 11.60 21.01
C SER A 210 10.08 10.12 20.69
N SER A 211 9.41 9.76 19.59
CA SER A 211 9.29 8.35 19.13
C SER A 211 10.41 7.99 18.14
N GLY A 212 11.65 8.41 18.42
CA GLY A 212 12.77 8.26 17.49
C GLY A 212 13.20 6.81 17.28
N GLY A 213 13.13 5.97 18.32
CA GLY A 213 13.37 4.54 18.17
C GLY A 213 12.40 3.87 17.19
N GLU A 214 11.10 4.24 17.21
CA GLU A 214 10.13 3.78 16.20
C GLU A 214 10.56 4.22 14.79
N GLY A 215 10.86 5.51 14.61
CA GLY A 215 11.26 6.06 13.30
C GLY A 215 12.48 5.36 12.71
N GLY A 216 13.54 5.18 13.51
CA GLY A 216 14.75 4.49 13.07
C GLY A 216 14.54 3.00 12.80
N LEU A 217 13.73 2.32 13.62
CA LEU A 217 13.42 0.90 13.44
C LEU A 217 12.60 0.66 12.16
N LEU A 218 11.61 1.51 11.88
CA LEU A 218 10.81 1.46 10.66
C LEU A 218 11.67 1.71 9.40
N ALA A 219 12.57 2.71 9.44
CA ALA A 219 13.46 2.98 8.31
C ALA A 219 14.43 1.84 8.01
N LEU A 220 14.84 1.09 9.03
CA LEU A 220 15.64 -0.12 8.87
C LEU A 220 14.80 -1.37 8.56
N ARG A 221 13.48 -1.23 8.41
CA ARG A 221 12.49 -2.32 8.24
C ARG A 221 12.56 -3.38 9.35
N GLY A 222 13.13 -3.02 10.49
CA GLY A 222 13.05 -3.85 11.70
C GLY A 222 11.63 -3.89 12.27
N SER A 223 10.74 -3.03 11.77
CA SER A 223 9.29 -3.04 11.97
C SER A 223 8.60 -2.59 10.67
N SER A 224 7.38 -3.05 10.40
CA SER A 224 6.53 -2.52 9.31
C SER A 224 5.51 -1.49 9.83
N VAL A 225 5.11 -1.62 11.09
CA VAL A 225 4.17 -0.75 11.80
C VAL A 225 4.46 -0.72 13.30
N GLY A 226 4.22 0.43 13.93
CA GLY A 226 4.35 0.59 15.37
C GLY A 226 3.51 1.73 15.93
N LEU A 227 3.52 1.86 17.26
CA LEU A 227 2.77 2.89 17.97
C LEU A 227 3.69 3.86 18.71
N GLY A 228 3.56 5.14 18.38
CA GLY A 228 4.17 6.25 19.09
C GLY A 228 3.15 7.06 19.89
N THR A 229 3.63 8.12 20.52
CA THR A 229 2.78 9.14 21.17
C THR A 229 3.14 10.51 20.66
N ASP A 230 2.17 11.43 20.61
CA ASP A 230 2.35 12.80 20.09
C ASP A 230 1.63 13.82 20.98
N ILE A 231 2.42 14.72 21.59
CA ILE A 231 1.91 15.95 22.19
C ILE A 231 2.33 17.20 21.44
N GLY A 232 3.46 17.17 20.72
CA GLY A 232 3.97 18.33 19.96
C GLY A 232 4.49 18.01 18.56
N ALA A 233 5.08 16.82 18.37
CA ALA A 233 5.64 16.40 17.08
C ALA A 233 5.88 14.88 16.94
N SER A 234 5.66 14.13 18.02
CA SER A 234 6.47 12.96 18.30
C SER A 234 6.10 11.68 17.55
N THR A 235 4.98 11.61 16.83
CA THR A 235 4.77 10.55 15.80
C THR A 235 5.14 11.05 14.41
N ARG A 236 5.11 12.37 14.20
CA ARG A 236 5.25 13.03 12.90
C ARG A 236 6.71 13.28 12.52
N VAL A 237 7.49 13.91 13.40
CA VAL A 237 8.91 14.23 13.18
C VAL A 237 9.74 12.96 12.99
N PRO A 238 9.71 11.98 13.92
CA PRO A 238 10.41 10.71 13.72
C PRO A 238 9.96 9.94 12.47
N ALA A 239 8.69 10.00 12.08
CA ALA A 239 8.27 9.34 10.84
C ALA A 239 8.88 10.04 9.62
N GLY A 240 8.65 11.34 9.48
CA GLY A 240 9.08 12.09 8.29
C GLY A 240 10.60 12.17 8.12
N TRP A 241 11.34 12.36 9.21
CA TRP A 241 12.80 12.41 9.18
C TRP A 241 13.48 11.07 8.87
N ASN A 242 12.73 9.97 8.94
CA ASN A 242 13.21 8.64 8.59
C ASN A 242 12.54 8.10 7.32
N GLY A 243 11.85 8.95 6.54
CA GLY A 243 11.22 8.55 5.29
C GLY A 243 10.03 7.59 5.47
N CYS A 244 9.40 7.65 6.64
CA CYS A 244 8.25 6.83 7.03
C CYS A 244 6.98 7.69 7.15
N TYR A 245 5.84 7.02 7.34
CA TYR A 245 4.53 7.64 7.51
C TYR A 245 4.16 7.67 8.99
N GLY A 246 3.51 8.75 9.43
CA GLY A 246 3.09 8.90 10.81
C GLY A 246 1.77 9.64 10.90
N LEU A 247 0.84 9.11 11.70
CA LEU A 247 -0.43 9.74 11.99
C LEU A 247 -0.43 10.30 13.41
N ARG A 248 -0.77 11.58 13.53
CA ARG A 248 -1.31 12.15 14.76
C ARG A 248 -2.84 12.16 14.62
N PRO A 249 -3.56 11.25 15.30
CA PRO A 249 -5.01 11.35 15.38
C PRO A 249 -5.43 12.49 16.32
N SER A 250 -6.70 12.87 16.26
CA SER A 250 -7.29 13.77 17.25
C SER A 250 -7.35 13.12 18.62
N THR A 251 -7.35 13.98 19.63
CA THR A 251 -7.55 13.60 21.03
C THR A 251 -8.83 12.78 21.21
N GLY A 252 -8.71 11.69 21.96
CA GLY A 252 -9.82 10.79 22.26
C GLY A 252 -10.18 9.83 21.12
N ARG A 253 -9.37 9.74 20.06
CA ARG A 253 -9.61 8.79 18.97
C ARG A 253 -9.10 7.38 19.28
N LEU A 254 -7.93 7.27 19.91
CA LEU A 254 -7.33 6.01 20.35
C LEU A 254 -7.12 6.04 21.86
N PRO A 255 -7.10 4.86 22.53
CA PRO A 255 -6.92 4.80 23.97
C PRO A 255 -5.54 5.32 24.41
N TYR A 256 -5.53 6.07 25.50
CA TYR A 256 -4.35 6.56 26.19
C TYR A 256 -4.23 6.00 27.62
N GLU A 257 -5.22 5.23 28.07
CA GLU A 257 -5.22 4.56 29.38
C GLU A 257 -3.96 3.69 29.58
N GLY A 258 -3.28 3.94 30.69
CA GLY A 258 -2.06 3.21 31.08
C GLY A 258 -0.81 3.59 30.29
N ILE A 259 -0.74 4.76 29.66
CA ILE A 259 0.49 5.27 29.03
C ILE A 259 1.32 6.05 30.05
N ALA A 260 2.63 5.79 30.10
CA ALA A 260 3.54 6.45 31.03
C ALA A 260 3.82 7.90 30.63
N SER A 261 3.76 8.83 31.61
CA SER A 261 4.10 10.23 31.43
C SER A 261 4.66 10.83 32.73
N THR A 262 5.51 11.85 32.63
CA THR A 262 5.86 12.72 33.76
C THR A 262 4.98 13.95 33.88
N ILE A 263 4.15 14.21 32.87
CA ILE A 263 3.21 15.33 32.81
C ILE A 263 1.85 14.72 32.51
N ASP A 264 1.01 14.59 33.54
CA ASP A 264 -0.31 13.95 33.45
C ASP A 264 -1.41 14.92 33.89
N GLY A 265 -2.65 14.68 33.46
CA GLY A 265 -3.82 15.49 33.83
C GLY A 265 -3.88 16.89 33.18
N ILE A 266 -3.07 17.16 32.16
CA ILE A 266 -3.13 18.42 31.41
C ILE A 266 -4.35 18.46 30.46
N MET A 267 -4.92 19.64 30.26
CA MET A 267 -6.12 19.83 29.41
C MET A 267 -5.92 19.54 27.91
N LEU A 268 -4.68 19.42 27.47
CA LEU A 268 -4.30 19.11 26.09
C LEU A 268 -3.57 17.76 26.09
N PRO A 269 -4.32 16.65 26.10
CA PRO A 269 -3.74 15.35 26.33
C PRO A 269 -2.90 14.90 25.13
N PHE A 270 -1.91 14.08 25.46
CA PHE A 270 -1.14 13.30 24.51
C PHE A 270 -2.08 12.37 23.72
N VAL A 271 -1.67 12.02 22.50
CA VAL A 271 -2.37 10.99 21.72
C VAL A 271 -1.45 9.83 21.42
N VAL A 272 -1.99 8.61 21.37
CA VAL A 272 -1.34 7.47 20.71
C VAL A 272 -1.59 7.60 19.21
N GLY A 273 -0.56 7.36 18.38
CA GLY A 273 -0.70 7.42 16.93
C GLY A 273 0.17 6.36 16.23
N PRO A 274 -0.33 5.74 15.15
CA PRO A 274 0.44 4.76 14.40
C PRO A 274 1.54 5.43 13.57
N MET A 275 2.62 4.68 13.40
CA MET A 275 3.73 4.97 12.49
C MET A 275 3.96 3.73 11.63
N ALA A 276 4.23 3.90 10.35
CA ALA A 276 4.35 2.78 9.41
C ALA A 276 5.31 3.08 8.27
N THR A 277 5.79 2.02 7.62
CA THR A 277 6.62 2.16 6.42
C THR A 277 5.82 2.51 5.16
N GLN A 278 4.49 2.32 5.20
CA GLN A 278 3.54 2.71 4.16
C GLN A 278 2.26 3.27 4.78
N VAL A 279 1.52 4.09 4.03
CA VAL A 279 0.26 4.71 4.48
C VAL A 279 -0.82 3.67 4.81
N SER A 280 -0.86 2.54 4.09
CA SER A 280 -1.75 1.40 4.32
C SER A 280 -1.60 0.81 5.73
N GLY A 281 -0.38 0.78 6.28
CA GLY A 281 -0.14 0.35 7.65
C GLY A 281 -0.78 1.28 8.70
N LEU A 282 -0.83 2.60 8.44
CA LEU A 282 -1.53 3.54 9.31
C LEU A 282 -3.04 3.29 9.31
N GLU A 283 -3.60 3.08 8.13
CA GLU A 283 -5.01 2.76 7.93
C GLU A 283 -5.39 1.45 8.62
N LEU A 284 -4.61 0.38 8.42
CA LEU A 284 -4.81 -0.92 9.05
C LEU A 284 -4.89 -0.80 10.57
N MET A 285 -3.98 -0.04 11.19
CA MET A 285 -3.95 0.15 12.63
C MET A 285 -5.15 0.94 13.15
N MET A 286 -5.48 2.06 12.50
CA MET A 286 -6.64 2.87 12.89
C MET A 286 -7.94 2.07 12.81
N ARG A 287 -8.14 1.37 11.69
CA ARG A 287 -9.32 0.54 11.44
C ARG A 287 -9.43 -0.60 12.46
N SER A 288 -8.33 -1.31 12.71
CA SER A 288 -8.32 -2.47 13.62
C SER A 288 -8.50 -2.07 15.09
N LEU A 289 -7.83 -1.02 15.56
CA LEU A 289 -7.95 -0.58 16.95
C LEU A 289 -9.35 -0.05 17.27
N LEU A 290 -9.95 0.75 16.37
CA LEU A 290 -11.31 1.26 16.56
C LEU A 290 -12.38 0.16 16.53
N GLN A 291 -12.12 -0.96 15.82
CA GLN A 291 -13.01 -2.12 15.83
C GLN A 291 -13.12 -2.79 17.21
N THR A 292 -12.15 -2.57 18.11
CA THR A 292 -12.20 -3.12 19.48
C THR A 292 -13.12 -2.35 20.43
N GLU A 293 -13.83 -1.33 19.93
CA GLU A 293 -14.68 -0.43 20.71
C GLU A 293 -13.95 0.12 21.96
N PRO A 294 -12.77 0.76 21.79
CA PRO A 294 -11.91 1.13 22.91
C PRO A 294 -12.57 2.07 23.94
N TRP A 295 -13.59 2.84 23.52
CA TRP A 295 -14.42 3.68 24.41
C TRP A 295 -15.15 2.92 25.51
N ARG A 296 -15.28 1.59 25.43
CA ARG A 296 -15.83 0.77 26.53
C ARG A 296 -14.85 0.55 27.68
N ARG A 297 -13.56 0.81 27.47
CA ARG A 297 -12.48 0.46 28.40
C ARG A 297 -11.61 1.65 28.78
N ASP A 298 -11.54 2.66 27.91
CA ASP A 298 -10.92 3.95 28.21
C ASP A 298 -11.98 5.07 28.16
N PRO A 299 -12.33 5.71 29.29
CA PRO A 299 -13.37 6.74 29.35
C PRO A 299 -12.99 8.03 28.63
N MET A 300 -11.72 8.20 28.21
CA MET A 300 -11.27 9.34 27.43
C MET A 300 -11.39 9.15 25.92
N VAL A 301 -11.74 7.93 25.49
CA VAL A 301 -11.99 7.64 24.07
C VAL A 301 -13.43 7.98 23.73
N ILE A 302 -13.60 8.72 22.64
CA ILE A 302 -14.89 9.08 22.08
C ILE A 302 -15.45 7.86 21.37
N GLU A 303 -16.72 7.56 21.61
CA GLU A 303 -17.47 6.55 20.86
C GLU A 303 -17.66 7.00 19.41
N LEU A 304 -16.64 6.73 18.60
CA LEU A 304 -16.61 6.99 17.18
C LEU A 304 -15.92 5.81 16.50
N PRO A 305 -16.69 4.89 15.89
CA PRO A 305 -16.12 3.82 15.08
C PRO A 305 -15.34 4.35 13.87
N TRP A 306 -14.64 3.46 13.18
CA TRP A 306 -14.09 3.76 11.85
C TRP A 306 -15.24 3.95 10.84
N ARG A 307 -15.21 5.04 10.07
CA ARG A 307 -16.26 5.38 9.09
C ARG A 307 -15.81 5.02 7.68
N GLU A 308 -16.06 3.77 7.29
CA GLU A 308 -15.66 3.24 5.97
C GLU A 308 -16.18 4.08 4.80
N ASP A 309 -17.46 4.46 4.85
CA ASP A 309 -18.08 5.29 3.82
C ASP A 309 -17.35 6.62 3.66
N LYS A 310 -16.87 7.21 4.78
CA LYS A 310 -16.17 8.48 4.73
C LYS A 310 -14.77 8.34 4.14
N PHE A 311 -14.05 7.28 4.50
CA PHE A 311 -12.77 6.97 3.88
C PHE A 311 -12.91 6.79 2.37
N MET A 312 -13.86 5.95 1.94
CA MET A 312 -14.09 5.65 0.53
C MET A 312 -14.55 6.86 -0.28
N GLU A 313 -15.44 7.70 0.28
CA GLU A 313 -15.86 8.97 -0.33
C GLU A 313 -14.64 9.87 -0.62
N MET A 314 -13.79 10.07 0.39
CA MET A 314 -12.61 10.93 0.26
C MET A 314 -11.53 10.32 -0.65
N HIS A 315 -11.36 8.99 -0.60
CA HIS A 315 -10.41 8.27 -1.46
C HIS A 315 -10.83 8.30 -2.94
N GLN A 316 -12.13 8.22 -3.24
CA GLN A 316 -12.60 8.40 -4.61
C GLN A 316 -12.46 9.85 -5.07
N GLY A 317 -12.76 10.80 -4.17
CA GLY A 317 -12.69 12.22 -4.49
C GLY A 317 -11.28 12.70 -4.83
N ILE A 318 -10.26 12.32 -4.05
CA ILE A 318 -8.84 12.66 -4.32
C ILE A 318 -8.30 12.04 -5.61
N ASN A 319 -8.95 10.99 -6.13
CA ASN A 319 -8.58 10.32 -7.38
C ASN A 319 -9.38 10.83 -8.59
N GLY A 320 -9.89 12.06 -8.53
CA GLY A 320 -10.46 12.78 -9.67
C GLY A 320 -11.98 12.66 -9.86
N LYS A 321 -12.71 12.01 -8.94
CA LYS A 321 -14.19 11.97 -8.99
C LYS A 321 -14.83 13.30 -8.62
N ASP A 322 -14.21 14.04 -7.69
CA ASP A 322 -14.71 15.32 -7.18
C ASP A 322 -13.65 16.42 -7.27
N LYS A 323 -14.07 17.65 -7.59
CA LYS A 323 -13.19 18.83 -7.50
C LYS A 323 -13.05 19.25 -6.03
N MET A 324 -12.01 18.76 -5.38
CA MET A 324 -11.60 19.14 -4.02
C MET A 324 -10.78 20.45 -4.00
N ALA A 325 -10.67 21.05 -2.82
CA ALA A 325 -9.85 22.25 -2.59
C ALA A 325 -8.90 22.06 -1.40
N PHE A 326 -7.62 22.40 -1.59
CA PHE A 326 -6.58 22.27 -0.58
C PHE A 326 -5.94 23.61 -0.25
N GLY A 327 -5.75 23.91 1.03
CA GLY A 327 -4.92 25.03 1.47
C GLY A 327 -3.43 24.66 1.39
N ILE A 328 -2.58 25.56 0.93
CA ILE A 328 -1.12 25.38 0.90
C ILE A 328 -0.48 26.46 1.77
N MET A 329 0.17 26.05 2.86
CA MET A 329 0.89 26.91 3.77
C MET A 329 2.39 26.66 3.63
N ILE A 330 3.11 27.53 2.93
CA ILE A 330 4.55 27.35 2.71
C ILE A 330 5.35 27.76 3.94
N GLY A 331 4.98 28.89 4.57
CA GLY A 331 5.64 29.41 5.77
C GLY A 331 4.63 29.75 6.86
N ASP A 332 5.08 29.80 8.12
CA ASP A 332 4.27 30.24 9.26
C ASP A 332 4.48 31.70 9.66
N GLY A 333 5.29 32.44 8.88
CA GLY A 333 5.65 33.83 9.14
C GLY A 333 6.63 34.00 10.31
N TYR A 334 7.21 32.92 10.82
CA TYR A 334 8.19 32.94 11.90
C TYR A 334 9.52 32.31 11.49
N VAL A 335 9.52 31.12 10.89
CA VAL A 335 10.72 30.48 10.33
C VAL A 335 10.40 29.97 8.93
N ASN A 336 11.20 30.37 7.95
CA ASN A 336 11.02 29.90 6.58
C ASN A 336 11.56 28.48 6.41
N PRO A 337 10.96 27.67 5.53
CA PRO A 337 11.52 26.38 5.20
C PRO A 337 12.86 26.53 4.46
N GLN A 338 13.79 25.63 4.76
CA GLN A 338 15.01 25.41 3.99
C GLN A 338 14.65 24.94 2.57
N PRO A 339 15.54 25.16 1.57
CA PRO A 339 15.32 24.81 0.17
C PRO A 339 14.75 23.40 -0.10
N PRO A 340 15.22 22.30 0.56
CA PRO A 340 14.66 20.98 0.30
C PRO A 340 13.19 20.86 0.71
N VAL A 341 12.77 21.55 1.78
CA VAL A 341 11.39 21.54 2.28
C VAL A 341 10.49 22.38 1.39
N GLU A 342 10.93 23.56 0.94
CA GLU A 342 10.19 24.37 -0.05
C GLU A 342 9.96 23.58 -1.34
N ARG A 343 10.97 22.84 -1.81
CA ARG A 343 10.83 21.96 -2.97
C ARG A 343 9.82 20.85 -2.74
N ALA A 344 9.83 20.21 -1.57
CA ALA A 344 8.84 19.19 -1.22
C ALA A 344 7.41 19.77 -1.22
N MET A 345 7.22 20.96 -0.65
CA MET A 345 5.92 21.67 -0.67
C MET A 345 5.45 21.96 -2.09
N ARG A 346 6.34 22.40 -2.97
CA ARG A 346 6.03 22.62 -4.40
C ARG A 346 5.64 21.30 -5.09
N MET A 347 6.39 20.22 -4.88
CA MET A 347 6.10 18.91 -5.48
C MET A 347 4.71 18.39 -5.08
N VAL A 348 4.32 18.55 -3.80
CA VAL A 348 2.98 18.14 -3.32
C VAL A 348 1.89 19.06 -3.90
N THR A 349 2.15 20.36 -3.94
CA THR A 349 1.22 21.34 -4.54
C THR A 349 0.96 21.03 -6.01
N ASP A 350 2.01 20.72 -6.77
CA ASP A 350 1.91 20.37 -8.18
C ASP A 350 1.20 19.03 -8.37
N ALA A 351 1.43 18.04 -7.49
CA ALA A 351 0.70 16.78 -7.49
C ALA A 351 -0.81 16.99 -7.28
N ILE A 352 -1.20 17.81 -6.30
CA ILE A 352 -2.62 18.13 -6.02
C ILE A 352 -3.26 18.82 -7.23
N LYS A 353 -2.57 19.78 -7.85
CA LYS A 353 -3.06 20.45 -9.08
C LYS A 353 -3.20 19.46 -10.24
N ALA A 354 -2.24 18.57 -10.41
CA ALA A 354 -2.24 17.59 -11.50
C ALA A 354 -3.34 16.53 -11.35
N LEU A 355 -3.78 16.24 -10.11
CA LEU A 355 -4.98 15.46 -9.81
C LEU A 355 -6.29 16.22 -10.12
N GLY A 356 -6.22 17.45 -10.62
CA GLY A 356 -7.37 18.27 -11.00
C GLY A 356 -8.03 19.02 -9.84
N HIS A 357 -7.37 19.06 -8.67
CA HIS A 357 -7.88 19.75 -7.49
C HIS A 357 -7.45 21.22 -7.45
N LYS A 358 -8.25 22.03 -6.78
CA LYS A 358 -7.92 23.43 -6.54
C LYS A 358 -6.93 23.52 -5.38
N VAL A 359 -5.95 24.40 -5.53
CA VAL A 359 -5.15 24.85 -4.40
C VAL A 359 -5.44 26.32 -4.13
N ILE A 360 -5.45 26.68 -2.86
CA ILE A 360 -5.50 28.07 -2.41
C ILE A 360 -4.34 28.33 -1.45
N GLU A 361 -3.92 29.57 -1.36
CA GLU A 361 -2.99 29.99 -0.31
C GLU A 361 -3.67 29.84 1.06
N TRP A 362 -2.91 29.39 2.05
CA TRP A 362 -3.40 29.17 3.41
C TRP A 362 -2.72 30.14 4.37
N GLU A 363 -3.44 31.21 4.74
CA GLU A 363 -3.02 32.29 5.62
C GLU A 363 -3.85 32.32 6.93
N PRO A 364 -3.69 31.33 7.81
CA PRO A 364 -4.47 31.25 9.04
C PRO A 364 -4.05 32.33 10.05
N PRO A 365 -4.82 32.51 11.15
CA PRO A 365 -4.35 33.29 12.28
C PRO A 365 -2.98 32.80 12.76
N SER A 366 -2.08 33.75 13.07
CA SER A 366 -0.68 33.48 13.43
C SER A 366 -0.51 32.24 14.33
N HIS A 367 0.37 31.33 13.91
CA HIS A 367 0.66 30.11 14.67
C HIS A 367 1.30 30.41 16.04
N SER A 368 2.08 31.50 16.17
CA SER A 368 2.64 31.91 17.47
C SER A 368 1.53 32.21 18.50
N ALA A 369 0.43 32.84 18.07
CA ALA A 369 -0.70 33.14 18.95
C ALA A 369 -1.40 31.89 19.51
N GLY A 370 -1.27 30.74 18.84
CA GLY A 370 -1.74 29.44 19.34
C GLY A 370 -0.68 28.68 20.14
N ASN A 371 0.58 28.72 19.71
CA ASN A 371 1.70 28.05 20.37
C ASN A 371 2.01 28.63 21.76
N ASP A 372 1.93 29.96 21.93
CA ASP A 372 2.23 30.62 23.22
C ASP A 372 1.36 30.11 24.38
N PRO A 373 0.01 30.15 24.32
CA PRO A 373 -0.80 29.61 25.40
C PRO A 373 -0.73 28.08 25.49
N TYR A 374 -0.44 27.39 24.39
CA TYR A 374 -0.23 25.94 24.37
C TYR A 374 0.98 25.53 25.21
N PHE A 375 2.14 26.17 25.03
CA PHE A 375 3.35 25.85 25.79
C PHE A 375 3.21 26.20 27.28
N LYS A 376 2.45 27.24 27.63
CA LYS A 376 2.12 27.55 29.03
C LYS A 376 1.37 26.40 29.72
N ILE A 377 0.54 25.65 28.99
CA ILE A 377 -0.14 24.45 29.51
C ILE A 377 0.85 23.30 29.66
N CYS A 378 1.69 23.04 28.65
CA CYS A 378 2.65 21.93 28.68
C CYS A 378 3.70 22.06 29.79
N PHE A 379 4.08 23.28 30.15
CA PHE A 379 5.08 23.55 31.20
C PHE A 379 4.46 24.17 32.46
N ALA A 380 3.15 23.99 32.68
CA ALA A 380 2.46 24.54 33.84
C ALA A 380 3.00 24.02 35.18
N ASP A 381 3.58 22.81 35.21
CA ASP A 381 4.19 22.20 36.40
C ASP A 381 5.61 22.72 36.68
N GLY A 382 6.12 23.64 35.88
CA GLY A 382 7.48 24.17 36.02
C GLY A 382 8.60 23.13 35.76
N GLY A 383 8.29 21.99 35.15
CA GLY A 383 9.25 20.88 34.96
C GLY A 383 9.41 19.97 36.18
N LYS A 384 8.57 20.15 37.22
CA LYS A 384 8.63 19.39 38.47
C LYS A 384 8.59 17.87 38.28
N GLY A 385 7.73 17.37 37.39
CA GLY A 385 7.66 15.94 37.09
C GLY A 385 8.98 15.39 36.54
N HIS A 386 9.61 16.13 35.61
CA HIS A 386 10.90 15.79 35.03
C HIS A 386 12.02 15.80 36.08
N HIS A 387 12.14 16.87 36.87
CA HIS A 387 13.14 16.96 37.93
C HIS A 387 12.99 15.87 38.99
N SER A 388 11.76 15.51 39.35
CA SER A 388 11.48 14.44 40.30
C SER A 388 11.94 13.08 39.77
N ALA A 389 11.74 12.81 38.48
CA ALA A 389 12.20 11.58 37.85
C ALA A 389 13.74 11.46 37.82
N LEU A 390 14.44 12.55 37.48
CA LEU A 390 15.91 12.62 37.49
C LEU A 390 16.49 12.42 38.90
N ALA A 391 15.86 13.01 39.92
CA ALA A 391 16.32 12.94 41.31
C ALA A 391 16.35 11.51 41.87
N ILE A 392 15.57 10.57 41.31
CA ILE A 392 15.53 9.17 41.76
C ILE A 392 16.88 8.48 41.56
N SER A 393 17.56 8.74 40.45
CA SER A 393 18.86 8.16 40.09
C SER A 393 20.02 9.12 40.32
N GLY A 394 19.75 10.44 40.37
CA GLY A 394 20.78 11.48 40.35
C GLY A 394 21.46 11.62 38.99
N GLU A 395 20.83 11.14 37.92
CA GLU A 395 21.33 11.33 36.56
C GLU A 395 21.16 12.79 36.10
N PRO A 396 22.09 13.33 35.29
CA PRO A 396 21.92 14.66 34.72
C PRO A 396 20.88 14.66 33.59
N PRO A 397 20.25 15.81 33.30
CA PRO A 397 19.49 15.99 32.07
C PRO A 397 20.41 15.83 30.85
N THR A 398 19.94 15.19 29.79
CA THR A 398 20.67 15.18 28.50
C THR A 398 20.49 16.49 27.74
N GLU A 399 21.37 16.75 26.76
CA GLU A 399 21.25 17.90 25.87
C GLU A 399 19.89 17.96 25.14
N SER A 400 19.43 19.17 24.81
CA SER A 400 18.21 19.45 24.03
C SER A 400 16.88 18.94 24.64
N ILE A 401 16.84 18.63 25.94
CA ILE A 401 15.58 18.32 26.64
C ILE A 401 14.85 19.63 27.01
N LEU A 402 13.58 19.69 26.61
CA LEU A 402 12.66 20.76 26.97
C LEU A 402 12.16 20.62 28.41
N GLY A 403 11.88 21.73 29.09
CA GLY A 403 11.34 21.70 30.46
C GLY A 403 12.38 21.51 31.57
N THR A 404 13.68 21.67 31.25
CA THR A 404 14.80 21.57 32.22
C THR A 404 15.24 22.91 32.81
N GLY A 405 14.75 24.03 32.25
CA GLY A 405 15.03 25.38 32.75
C GLY A 405 14.17 25.74 33.98
N PRO A 406 14.52 26.82 34.71
CA PRO A 406 13.73 27.28 35.85
C PRO A 406 12.43 27.94 35.35
N PHE A 407 11.37 27.14 35.23
CA PHE A 407 10.05 27.65 34.89
C PHE A 407 9.23 27.86 36.17
N PRO A 408 8.53 29.00 36.33
CA PRO A 408 7.62 29.18 37.47
C PRO A 408 6.43 28.22 37.34
N GLU A 409 6.05 27.57 38.44
CA GLU A 409 4.81 26.77 38.49
C GLU A 409 3.60 27.68 38.24
N GLY A 410 2.71 27.26 37.34
CA GLY A 410 1.44 27.93 37.06
C GLY A 410 0.41 27.64 38.15
N ASN A 411 -0.30 28.66 38.63
CA ASN A 411 -1.45 28.47 39.51
C ASN A 411 -2.71 28.13 38.68
N ALA A 412 -3.81 27.80 39.37
CA ALA A 412 -5.07 27.46 38.72
C ALA A 412 -5.58 28.55 37.76
N SER A 413 -5.45 29.83 38.13
CA SER A 413 -5.87 30.96 37.28
C SER A 413 -5.04 31.03 36.00
N HIS A 414 -3.71 30.89 36.09
CA HIS A 414 -2.83 30.87 34.91
C HIS A 414 -3.21 29.73 33.94
N ILE A 415 -3.52 28.55 34.46
CA ILE A 415 -3.94 27.39 33.65
C ILE A 415 -5.31 27.67 33.00
N ILE A 416 -6.27 28.22 33.74
CA ILE A 416 -7.59 28.59 33.20
C ILE A 416 -7.46 29.61 32.07
N GLU A 417 -6.65 30.65 32.26
CA GLU A 417 -6.39 31.69 31.25
C GLU A 417 -5.77 31.11 29.97
N ALA A 418 -4.75 30.25 30.11
CA ALA A 418 -4.12 29.58 28.98
C ALA A 418 -5.13 28.70 28.21
N ASN A 419 -5.97 27.96 28.93
CA ASN A 419 -7.03 27.15 28.31
C ASN A 419 -8.07 28.00 27.57
N ILE A 420 -8.46 29.15 28.13
CA ILE A 420 -9.34 30.10 27.46
C ILE A 420 -8.68 30.62 26.17
N ALA A 421 -7.40 30.98 26.23
CA ALA A 421 -6.65 31.46 25.07
C ALA A 421 -6.58 30.41 23.95
N VAL A 422 -6.25 29.14 24.27
CA VAL A 422 -6.24 28.04 23.28
C VAL A 422 -7.64 27.83 22.68
N ARG A 423 -8.70 27.85 23.50
CA ARG A 423 -10.08 27.71 22.99
C ARG A 423 -10.46 28.83 22.03
N ASN A 424 -10.14 30.07 22.40
CA ASN A 424 -10.40 31.23 21.56
C ASN A 424 -9.60 31.17 20.25
N TYR A 425 -8.35 30.71 20.31
CA TYR A 425 -7.53 30.50 19.12
C TYR A 425 -8.13 29.44 18.19
N ARG A 426 -8.56 28.27 18.72
CA ARG A 426 -9.27 27.23 17.96
C ARG A 426 -10.49 27.77 17.25
N LYS A 427 -11.30 28.60 17.91
CA LYS A 427 -12.48 29.22 17.29
C LYS A 427 -12.10 30.13 16.14
N LYS A 428 -11.11 31.01 16.32
CA LYS A 428 -10.60 31.89 15.26
C LYS A 428 -10.07 31.10 14.07
N TYR A 429 -9.32 30.04 14.31
CA TYR A 429 -8.78 29.19 13.24
C TYR A 429 -9.90 28.46 12.48
N LEU A 430 -10.91 27.96 13.19
CA LEU A 430 -12.08 27.33 12.57
C LEU A 430 -12.90 28.33 11.74
N ASP A 431 -13.06 29.57 12.22
CA ASP A 431 -13.74 30.62 11.46
C ASP A 431 -12.98 30.96 10.17
N TYR A 432 -11.67 31.06 10.25
CA TYR A 432 -10.81 31.19 9.08
C TYR A 432 -10.98 30.00 8.12
N TRP A 433 -10.90 28.76 8.62
CA TRP A 433 -11.12 27.56 7.81
C TRP A 433 -12.46 27.65 7.07
N ASN A 434 -13.55 27.94 7.78
CA ASN A 434 -14.89 28.00 7.19
C ASN A 434 -15.05 29.14 6.17
N SER A 435 -14.40 30.28 6.38
CA SER A 435 -14.42 31.42 5.45
C SER A 435 -13.87 31.05 4.07
N THR A 436 -13.00 30.03 3.97
CA THR A 436 -12.45 29.61 2.68
C THR A 436 -13.50 29.10 1.68
N SER A 437 -14.71 28.77 2.14
CA SER A 437 -15.84 28.42 1.26
C SER A 437 -16.16 29.51 0.22
N GLU A 438 -15.84 30.77 0.51
CA GLU A 438 -16.01 31.91 -0.40
C GLU A 438 -15.03 31.87 -1.59
N ILE A 439 -13.86 31.25 -1.40
CA ILE A 439 -12.76 31.27 -2.37
C ILE A 439 -12.42 29.89 -2.94
N THR A 440 -12.97 28.79 -2.40
CA THR A 440 -12.76 27.44 -2.95
C THR A 440 -13.50 27.23 -4.27
N GLY A 441 -14.63 27.90 -4.49
CA GLY A 441 -15.50 27.66 -5.64
C GLY A 441 -16.24 26.32 -5.61
N THR A 442 -16.15 25.57 -4.51
CA THR A 442 -16.88 24.31 -4.28
C THR A 442 -18.17 24.51 -3.46
N GLY A 443 -18.39 25.72 -2.93
CA GLY A 443 -19.44 26.01 -1.96
C GLY A 443 -19.18 25.41 -0.57
N ARG A 444 -17.99 24.82 -0.36
CA ARG A 444 -17.55 24.23 0.91
C ARG A 444 -16.15 24.76 1.26
N PRO A 445 -15.77 24.80 2.54
CA PRO A 445 -14.39 25.11 2.93
C PRO A 445 -13.38 24.16 2.31
N VAL A 446 -12.09 24.48 2.41
CA VAL A 446 -11.04 23.52 2.00
C VAL A 446 -11.22 22.16 2.67
N ASP A 447 -10.86 21.12 1.95
CA ASP A 447 -11.00 19.73 2.40
C ASP A 447 -9.90 19.35 3.40
N ALA A 448 -8.69 19.86 3.19
CA ALA A 448 -7.52 19.79 4.05
C ALA A 448 -6.54 20.93 3.70
N PHE A 449 -5.52 21.14 4.53
CA PHE A 449 -4.37 21.97 4.14
C PHE A 449 -3.05 21.20 4.29
N ILE A 450 -2.06 21.61 3.50
CA ILE A 450 -0.70 21.05 3.47
C ILE A 450 0.25 22.08 4.04
N MET A 451 1.19 21.64 4.88
CA MET A 451 2.24 22.49 5.42
C MET A 451 3.55 21.70 5.62
N PRO A 452 4.70 22.38 5.77
CA PRO A 452 5.94 21.74 6.19
C PRO A 452 5.77 20.92 7.45
N LEU A 453 6.48 19.79 7.54
CA LEU A 453 6.63 19.06 8.81
C LEU A 453 7.51 19.86 9.79
N ALA A 454 8.63 20.37 9.29
CA ALA A 454 9.59 21.21 9.98
C ALA A 454 10.22 22.13 8.93
N PRO A 455 10.88 23.24 9.31
CA PRO A 455 11.55 24.08 8.34
C PRO A 455 12.82 23.42 7.78
N PHE A 456 13.23 22.25 8.27
CA PHE A 456 14.45 21.56 7.84
C PHE A 456 14.23 20.04 7.68
N PRO A 457 15.03 19.37 6.83
CA PRO A 457 15.21 17.92 6.86
C PRO A 457 15.91 17.52 8.19
N PRO A 458 16.14 16.23 8.49
CA PRO A 458 16.76 15.83 9.76
C PRO A 458 18.08 16.58 9.99
N PRO A 459 18.19 17.43 11.03
CA PRO A 459 19.39 18.24 11.24
C PRO A 459 20.45 17.43 12.01
N GLN A 460 21.62 18.02 12.25
CA GLN A 460 22.60 17.39 13.15
C GLN A 460 22.09 17.38 14.59
N PRO A 461 22.68 16.53 15.45
CA PRO A 461 22.40 16.57 16.88
C PRO A 461 22.56 17.98 17.47
N GLY A 462 21.58 18.44 18.24
CA GLY A 462 21.54 19.78 18.84
C GLY A 462 20.94 20.89 17.96
N GLN A 463 20.60 20.60 16.70
CA GLN A 463 20.10 21.59 15.73
C GLN A 463 18.60 21.49 15.45
N ALA A 464 17.84 20.69 16.20
CA ALA A 464 16.37 20.61 16.09
C ALA A 464 15.67 21.84 16.75
N ARG A 465 15.91 23.04 16.22
CA ARG A 465 15.61 24.33 16.89
C ARG A 465 14.14 24.78 16.85
N TYR A 466 13.33 24.27 15.92
CA TYR A 466 11.96 24.78 15.72
C TYR A 466 10.96 23.67 15.43
N LEU A 467 9.85 23.67 16.17
CA LEU A 467 8.74 22.71 16.06
C LEU A 467 7.37 23.40 15.88
N GLY A 468 7.35 24.72 15.61
CA GLY A 468 6.11 25.49 15.54
C GLY A 468 5.11 24.97 14.49
N TYR A 469 5.62 24.39 13.40
CA TYR A 469 4.83 23.72 12.35
C TYR A 469 4.05 22.50 12.86
N THR A 470 4.54 21.80 13.90
CA THR A 470 3.85 20.62 14.43
C THR A 470 3.04 20.92 15.68
N THR A 471 3.55 21.75 16.60
CA THR A 471 2.92 22.01 17.90
C THR A 471 1.59 22.72 17.76
N ILE A 472 1.45 23.57 16.74
CA ILE A 472 0.19 24.27 16.47
C ILE A 472 -0.95 23.30 16.15
N ILE A 473 -0.66 22.16 15.53
CA ILE A 473 -1.65 21.12 15.21
C ILE A 473 -2.15 20.45 16.50
N ASN A 474 -1.28 20.29 17.51
CA ASN A 474 -1.69 19.81 18.83
C ASN A 474 -2.53 20.87 19.55
N ALA A 475 -2.14 22.15 19.48
CA ALA A 475 -2.94 23.24 20.01
C ALA A 475 -4.33 23.28 19.38
N LEU A 476 -4.47 22.98 18.08
CA LEU A 476 -5.75 22.90 17.37
C LEU A 476 -6.54 21.61 17.63
N ASP A 477 -5.89 20.55 18.10
CA ASP A 477 -6.41 19.18 18.17
C ASP A 477 -6.84 18.61 16.81
N TYR A 478 -6.10 18.97 15.77
CA TYR A 478 -6.36 18.52 14.41
C TYR A 478 -5.66 17.18 14.13
N THR A 479 -6.25 16.46 13.18
CA THR A 479 -5.65 15.25 12.61
C THR A 479 -4.54 15.64 11.65
N SER A 480 -3.39 14.99 11.72
CA SER A 480 -2.28 15.22 10.80
C SER A 480 -1.59 13.92 10.40
N CYS A 481 -1.36 13.74 9.09
CA CYS A 481 -0.60 12.62 8.54
C CYS A 481 0.64 13.15 7.83
N VAL A 482 1.80 12.59 8.18
CA VAL A 482 3.07 12.87 7.54
C VAL A 482 3.29 11.92 6.39
N ILE A 483 3.68 12.49 5.24
CA ILE A 483 4.07 11.73 4.05
C ILE A 483 5.50 12.11 3.64
N PRO A 484 6.39 11.12 3.39
CA PRO A 484 7.67 11.38 2.75
C PRO A 484 7.45 11.76 1.29
N VAL A 485 8.17 12.77 0.79
CA VAL A 485 7.96 13.35 -0.55
C VAL A 485 9.20 13.20 -1.42
N THR A 486 10.36 13.46 -0.86
CA THR A 486 11.62 13.52 -1.59
C THR A 486 12.81 13.38 -0.64
N GLU A 487 14.01 13.49 -1.18
CA GLU A 487 15.27 13.49 -0.44
C GLU A 487 16.04 14.77 -0.76
N VAL A 488 16.90 15.22 0.15
CA VAL A 488 17.75 16.39 -0.05
C VAL A 488 18.76 16.17 -1.18
N ARG A 489 18.87 17.16 -2.07
CA ARG A 489 19.77 17.18 -3.22
C ARG A 489 20.76 18.33 -3.10
N LYS A 490 21.99 18.03 -2.72
CA LYS A 490 23.03 19.03 -2.44
C LYS A 490 23.32 20.03 -3.56
N ASP A 491 23.10 19.64 -4.81
CA ASP A 491 23.35 20.50 -5.98
C ASP A 491 22.16 21.37 -6.35
N THR A 492 20.96 21.05 -5.87
CA THR A 492 19.71 21.76 -6.19
C THR A 492 19.18 22.55 -5.00
N ASP A 493 19.28 21.97 -3.81
CA ASP A 493 18.75 22.52 -2.58
C ASP A 493 19.82 23.42 -1.96
N ARG A 494 19.96 24.63 -2.49
CA ARG A 494 20.87 25.66 -1.97
C ARG A 494 20.10 26.95 -1.75
N TYR A 495 20.45 27.67 -0.70
CA TYR A 495 19.95 29.02 -0.47
C TYR A 495 20.46 29.98 -1.56
N PRO A 496 19.73 31.07 -1.85
CA PRO A 496 20.27 32.17 -2.62
C PRO A 496 21.53 32.76 -1.95
N VAL A 497 22.36 33.46 -2.72
CA VAL A 497 23.64 34.02 -2.26
C VAL A 497 23.47 34.97 -1.07
N GLU A 498 22.31 35.62 -0.97
CA GLU A 498 21.95 36.49 0.15
C GLU A 498 20.64 35.98 0.78
N TYR A 499 20.67 35.74 2.09
CA TYR A 499 19.50 35.42 2.90
C TYR A 499 19.52 36.30 4.15
N ALA A 500 18.39 36.95 4.44
CA ALA A 500 18.19 37.70 5.67
C ALA A 500 17.07 37.03 6.45
N GLY A 501 17.43 36.40 7.58
CA GLY A 501 16.45 35.73 8.44
C GLY A 501 15.41 36.70 8.99
N MET A 502 14.17 36.23 9.11
CA MET A 502 13.06 37.00 9.69
C MET A 502 13.30 37.37 11.16
N ASN A 503 14.08 36.54 11.85
CA ASN A 503 14.51 36.70 13.24
C ASN A 503 15.75 35.82 13.49
N GLU A 504 16.27 35.84 14.71
CA GLU A 504 17.46 35.09 15.10
C GLU A 504 17.32 33.56 14.96
N VAL A 505 16.11 33.02 15.20
CA VAL A 505 15.85 31.58 15.08
C VAL A 505 15.87 31.14 13.62
N ASP A 506 15.23 31.93 12.75
CA ASP A 506 15.23 31.71 11.30
C ASP A 506 16.64 31.82 10.72
N GLN A 507 17.41 32.83 11.14
CA GLN A 507 18.81 32.97 10.73
C GLN A 507 19.67 31.79 11.20
N ALA A 508 19.52 31.33 12.45
CA ALA A 508 20.27 30.18 12.95
C ALA A 508 19.94 28.88 12.20
N ILE A 509 18.67 28.68 11.82
CA ILE A 509 18.24 27.52 11.02
C ILE A 509 18.77 27.58 9.59
N HIS A 510 18.83 28.78 9.00
CA HIS A 510 19.51 28.99 7.73
C HIS A 510 21.00 28.63 7.83
N ASP A 511 21.69 29.14 8.86
CA ASP A 511 23.14 28.98 9.05
C ASP A 511 23.53 27.52 9.36
N ASP A 512 22.65 26.75 9.99
CA ASP A 512 22.85 25.33 10.26
C ASP A 512 22.74 24.44 9.00
N TYR A 513 22.22 24.95 7.87
CA TYR A 513 21.97 24.13 6.69
C TYR A 513 23.27 23.70 5.98
N ASN A 514 23.58 22.41 6.09
CA ASN A 514 24.66 21.78 5.35
C ASN A 514 24.10 20.84 4.26
N PRO A 515 24.12 21.23 2.97
CA PRO A 515 23.60 20.40 1.89
C PRO A 515 24.40 19.11 1.65
N GLU A 516 25.71 19.10 1.91
CA GLU A 516 26.54 17.91 1.74
C GLU A 516 26.19 16.84 2.78
N LEU A 517 26.09 17.26 4.05
CA LEU A 517 25.75 16.35 5.14
C LEU A 517 24.29 15.88 5.05
N SER A 518 23.39 16.77 4.65
CA SER A 518 21.96 16.46 4.52
C SER A 518 21.64 15.63 3.28
N HIS A 519 22.56 15.45 2.31
CA HIS A 519 22.26 14.78 1.05
C HIS A 519 21.70 13.36 1.26
N GLY A 520 20.61 13.02 0.56
CA GLY A 520 19.92 11.74 0.70
C GLY A 520 19.02 11.65 1.94
N ALA A 521 19.03 12.64 2.83
CA ALA A 521 18.13 12.67 3.97
C ALA A 521 16.67 12.83 3.51
N PRO A 522 15.72 12.09 4.10
CA PRO A 522 14.31 12.20 3.75
C PRO A 522 13.72 13.59 4.05
N VAL A 523 12.82 14.04 3.18
CA VAL A 523 12.04 15.28 3.32
C VAL A 523 10.57 14.93 3.25
N ALA A 524 9.82 15.36 4.26
CA ALA A 524 8.40 15.06 4.41
C ALA A 524 7.57 16.34 4.61
N VAL A 525 6.29 16.24 4.29
CA VAL A 525 5.28 17.27 4.58
C VAL A 525 4.18 16.67 5.44
N GLN A 526 3.28 17.50 5.96
CA GLN A 526 2.10 17.04 6.67
C GLN A 526 0.80 17.50 6.01
N ILE A 527 -0.14 16.56 5.92
CA ILE A 527 -1.53 16.77 5.50
C ILE A 527 -2.36 16.95 6.76
N VAL A 528 -3.05 18.07 6.88
CA VAL A 528 -3.83 18.43 8.07
C VAL A 528 -5.30 18.49 7.74
N GLY A 529 -6.09 17.69 8.46
CA GLY A 529 -7.55 17.72 8.43
C GLY A 529 -8.12 18.29 9.71
N GLY A 530 -9.42 18.59 9.69
CA GLY A 530 -10.13 19.00 10.89
C GLY A 530 -10.12 17.92 11.98
N ARG A 531 -10.54 18.30 13.19
CA ARG A 531 -10.65 17.38 14.33
C ARG A 531 -11.55 16.17 14.01
N LEU A 532 -11.12 14.96 14.40
CA LEU A 532 -11.78 13.67 14.17
C LEU A 532 -12.01 13.39 12.67
N GLN A 533 -11.01 13.66 11.83
CA GLN A 533 -11.08 13.40 10.37
C GLN A 533 -9.95 12.46 9.90
N GLU A 534 -9.56 11.49 10.73
CA GLU A 534 -8.53 10.48 10.42
C GLU A 534 -8.78 9.78 9.09
N GLU A 535 -10.02 9.33 8.83
CA GLU A 535 -10.40 8.67 7.58
C GLU A 535 -10.13 9.56 6.36
N LYS A 536 -10.48 10.84 6.46
CA LYS A 536 -10.27 11.80 5.37
C LYS A 536 -8.78 12.04 5.12
N VAL A 537 -8.02 12.31 6.19
CA VAL A 537 -6.59 12.62 6.09
C VAL A 537 -5.81 11.43 5.54
N LEU A 538 -6.14 10.21 5.99
CA LEU A 538 -5.54 8.98 5.45
C LEU A 538 -5.90 8.76 3.99
N ALA A 539 -7.15 8.98 3.59
CA ALA A 539 -7.55 8.89 2.18
C ALA A 539 -6.75 9.86 1.28
N PHE A 540 -6.52 11.09 1.74
CA PHE A 540 -5.71 12.07 1.02
C PHE A 540 -4.23 11.70 0.97
N ALA A 541 -3.69 11.19 2.08
CA ALA A 541 -2.33 10.66 2.12
C ALA A 541 -2.14 9.52 1.10
N THR A 542 -3.09 8.59 1.01
CA THR A 542 -3.08 7.51 0.02
C THR A 542 -3.09 8.04 -1.41
N GLY A 543 -4.04 8.91 -1.76
CA GLY A 543 -4.15 9.46 -3.12
C GLY A 543 -2.91 10.25 -3.56
N ILE A 544 -2.40 11.14 -2.70
CA ILE A 544 -1.22 11.97 -3.00
C ILE A 544 0.04 11.09 -3.14
N THR A 545 0.22 10.12 -2.25
CA THR A 545 1.38 9.21 -2.27
C THR A 545 1.40 8.33 -3.53
N LEU A 546 0.24 7.81 -3.95
CA LEU A 546 0.11 7.04 -5.19
C LEU A 546 0.52 7.86 -6.42
N TYR A 547 0.06 9.12 -6.50
CA TYR A 547 0.44 10.01 -7.59
C TYR A 547 1.95 10.31 -7.60
N GLN A 548 2.54 10.59 -6.43
CA GLN A 548 3.98 10.88 -6.31
C GLN A 548 4.84 9.68 -6.70
N THR A 549 4.49 8.48 -6.24
CA THR A 549 5.21 7.24 -6.57
C THR A 549 5.16 6.99 -8.08
N THR A 550 3.98 7.13 -8.67
CA THR A 550 3.77 6.99 -10.12
C THR A 550 4.55 8.06 -10.90
N SER A 551 4.53 9.31 -10.44
CA SER A 551 5.20 10.45 -11.11
C SER A 551 6.72 10.44 -10.97
N ILE A 552 7.26 10.02 -9.82
CA ILE A 552 8.71 9.85 -9.62
C ILE A 552 9.21 8.67 -10.44
N LEU A 553 8.44 7.58 -10.53
CA LEU A 553 8.74 6.47 -11.43
C LEU A 553 8.78 6.97 -12.88
N LEU A 554 7.77 7.72 -13.32
CA LEU A 554 7.73 8.37 -14.64
C LEU A 554 8.88 9.38 -14.86
N PHE A 555 9.29 10.15 -13.84
CA PHE A 555 10.40 11.10 -13.93
C PHE A 555 11.77 10.42 -13.96
N LYS A 556 11.99 9.35 -13.18
CA LYS A 556 13.19 8.51 -13.27
C LYS A 556 13.27 7.87 -14.66
N ILE A 557 12.16 7.35 -15.19
CA ILE A 557 12.08 6.85 -16.58
C ILE A 557 12.40 7.96 -17.60
N ARG A 558 11.96 9.20 -17.38
CA ARG A 558 12.26 10.37 -18.25
C ARG A 558 13.70 10.90 -18.14
N SER A 559 14.32 10.82 -16.97
CA SER A 559 15.72 11.27 -16.76
C SER A 559 16.74 10.23 -17.20
N PHE A 560 16.40 8.93 -17.16
CA PHE A 560 17.18 7.89 -17.83
C PHE A 560 17.11 7.98 -19.36
N THR A 561 16.01 8.53 -19.92
CA THR A 561 15.88 8.76 -21.37
C THR A 561 16.54 10.07 -21.86
N SER A 562 16.90 11.00 -20.97
CA SER A 562 17.65 12.22 -21.33
C SER A 562 19.17 12.13 -21.10
N ALA A 563 19.63 11.14 -20.31
CA ALA A 563 21.07 10.93 -20.03
C ALA A 563 21.79 9.98 -21.02
N SER A 564 21.09 9.39 -22.00
CA SER A 564 21.69 8.55 -23.06
C SER A 564 21.84 9.30 -24.38
N SER A 565 22.55 10.44 -24.37
CA SER A 565 23.25 10.95 -25.55
C SER A 565 24.76 10.81 -25.37
N SER A 566 25.20 9.58 -25.16
CA SER A 566 26.60 9.20 -25.42
C SER A 566 26.61 7.88 -26.20
N ASN A 567 27.29 7.93 -27.34
CA ASN A 567 27.43 6.87 -28.32
C ASN A 567 27.79 5.53 -27.65
N THR A 568 26.88 4.56 -27.73
CA THR A 568 27.23 3.14 -27.69
C THR A 568 26.42 2.38 -28.73
N THR A 569 27.15 1.55 -29.46
CA THR A 569 26.80 0.77 -30.64
C THR A 569 25.55 -0.10 -30.48
N SER A 570 24.71 -0.09 -31.50
CA SER A 570 23.52 -0.92 -31.65
C SER A 570 23.83 -2.42 -31.52
N ASN A 571 23.24 -3.06 -30.52
CA ASN A 571 23.00 -4.51 -30.54
C ASN A 571 21.49 -4.70 -30.64
N THR A 572 20.99 -4.85 -31.88
CA THR A 572 19.55 -4.90 -32.18
C THR A 572 18.97 -6.24 -31.72
N MET A 573 18.38 -6.28 -30.53
CA MET A 573 17.56 -7.42 -30.10
C MET A 573 16.32 -7.56 -30.99
N ALA A 574 16.00 -8.80 -31.37
CA ALA A 574 14.80 -9.14 -32.15
C ALA A 574 13.50 -8.62 -31.48
N PRO A 575 12.54 -8.07 -32.27
CA PRO A 575 11.24 -7.64 -31.76
C PRO A 575 10.43 -8.81 -31.21
N THR A 576 9.64 -8.56 -30.16
CA THR A 576 8.94 -9.61 -29.41
C THR A 576 7.43 -9.41 -29.40
N ILE A 577 6.70 -10.51 -29.59
CA ILE A 577 5.27 -10.61 -29.30
C ILE A 577 5.10 -11.32 -27.95
N LEU A 578 4.49 -10.64 -26.99
CA LEU A 578 4.24 -11.17 -25.65
C LEU A 578 2.84 -11.78 -25.55
N ILE A 579 2.71 -13.01 -25.07
CA ILE A 579 1.42 -13.70 -24.93
C ILE A 579 1.13 -13.94 -23.44
N VAL A 580 0.19 -13.18 -22.89
CA VAL A 580 -0.29 -13.35 -21.52
C VAL A 580 -1.47 -14.30 -21.47
N GLY A 581 -1.37 -15.32 -20.62
CA GLY A 581 -2.34 -16.43 -20.58
C GLY A 581 -2.07 -17.48 -21.66
N ALA A 582 -0.80 -17.72 -21.99
CA ALA A 582 -0.37 -18.57 -23.09
C ALA A 582 -0.81 -20.03 -22.96
N THR A 583 -0.99 -20.54 -21.74
CA THR A 583 -1.49 -21.91 -21.50
C THR A 583 -3.01 -22.01 -21.41
N GLY A 584 -3.71 -20.87 -21.49
CA GLY A 584 -5.17 -20.81 -21.46
C GLY A 584 -5.83 -21.20 -22.78
N ASN A 585 -7.16 -21.33 -22.75
CA ASN A 585 -7.96 -21.86 -23.87
C ASN A 585 -7.72 -21.13 -25.20
N THR A 586 -7.61 -19.79 -25.18
CA THR A 586 -7.36 -18.98 -26.38
C THR A 586 -5.86 -18.78 -26.63
N GLY A 587 -5.10 -18.47 -25.56
CA GLY A 587 -3.68 -18.12 -25.65
C GLY A 587 -2.80 -19.21 -26.27
N ARG A 588 -3.12 -20.49 -26.02
CA ARG A 588 -2.39 -21.63 -26.61
C ARG A 588 -2.37 -21.55 -28.14
N SER A 589 -3.54 -21.35 -28.73
CA SER A 589 -3.69 -21.27 -30.18
C SER A 589 -3.04 -20.01 -30.76
N VAL A 590 -2.95 -18.91 -30.01
CA VAL A 590 -2.20 -17.72 -30.42
C VAL A 590 -0.72 -18.05 -30.59
N VAL A 591 -0.12 -18.72 -29.60
CA VAL A 591 1.31 -19.12 -29.64
C VAL A 591 1.58 -20.08 -30.81
N GLU A 592 0.76 -21.11 -30.95
CA GLU A 592 0.88 -22.10 -32.04
C GLU A 592 0.81 -21.42 -33.41
N THR A 593 -0.21 -20.58 -33.62
CA THR A 593 -0.44 -19.92 -34.92
C THR A 593 0.64 -18.89 -35.25
N LEU A 594 1.10 -18.10 -34.28
CA LEU A 594 2.18 -17.14 -34.48
C LEU A 594 3.51 -17.85 -34.75
N SER A 595 3.82 -18.92 -34.01
CA SER A 595 5.03 -19.71 -34.23
C SER A 595 5.04 -20.28 -35.65
N ASP A 596 3.94 -20.88 -36.10
CA ASP A 596 3.81 -21.36 -37.48
C ASP A 596 3.96 -20.24 -38.52
N SER A 597 3.38 -19.06 -38.25
CA SER A 597 3.44 -17.90 -39.15
C SER A 597 4.85 -17.34 -39.31
N ILE A 598 5.64 -17.29 -38.22
CA ILE A 598 7.04 -16.84 -38.26
C ILE A 598 7.90 -17.79 -39.09
N ASN A 599 7.63 -19.09 -39.05
CA ASN A 599 8.48 -20.10 -39.69
C ASN A 599 8.12 -20.41 -41.15
N ASN A 600 6.90 -20.10 -41.59
CA ASN A 600 6.41 -20.45 -42.94
C ASN A 600 6.50 -19.30 -43.97
N ASN A 601 7.60 -18.54 -43.99
CA ASN A 601 7.91 -17.48 -44.99
C ASN A 601 6.90 -16.32 -45.09
N ASN A 602 6.22 -15.95 -44.00
CA ASN A 602 5.51 -14.67 -43.96
C ASN A 602 6.53 -13.55 -43.67
N ASN A 603 6.93 -12.79 -44.69
CA ASN A 603 8.01 -11.79 -44.59
C ASN A 603 7.82 -10.76 -43.46
N THR A 604 6.57 -10.52 -43.04
CA THR A 604 6.19 -9.47 -42.08
C THR A 604 6.61 -9.77 -40.63
N LEU A 605 6.74 -11.05 -40.26
CA LEU A 605 7.15 -11.46 -38.91
C LEU A 605 8.55 -12.09 -38.87
N LEU A 606 9.31 -12.00 -39.97
CA LEU A 606 10.65 -12.56 -40.04
C LEU A 606 11.55 -11.89 -38.98
N GLY A 607 12.12 -12.69 -38.09
CA GLY A 607 12.99 -12.21 -37.00
C GLY A 607 12.24 -11.84 -35.71
N TYR A 608 10.93 -12.02 -35.62
CA TYR A 608 10.21 -11.88 -34.35
C TYR A 608 10.44 -13.09 -33.43
N ARG A 609 10.41 -12.84 -32.12
CA ARG A 609 10.33 -13.88 -31.08
C ARG A 609 9.00 -13.80 -30.33
N ILE A 610 8.59 -14.92 -29.73
CA ILE A 610 7.38 -15.03 -28.92
C ILE A 610 7.79 -15.34 -27.48
N ILE A 611 7.29 -14.54 -26.53
CA ILE A 611 7.38 -14.86 -25.10
C ILE A 611 6.00 -15.27 -24.62
N ALA A 612 5.87 -16.51 -24.17
CA ALA A 612 4.64 -17.09 -23.67
C ALA A 612 4.67 -17.14 -22.14
N ILE A 613 3.82 -16.34 -21.51
CA ILE A 613 3.71 -16.22 -20.06
C ILE A 613 2.76 -17.27 -19.51
N THR A 614 3.23 -18.00 -18.49
CA THR A 614 2.48 -19.04 -17.76
C THR A 614 2.62 -18.85 -16.25
N ARG A 615 1.68 -19.41 -15.48
CA ARG A 615 1.77 -19.52 -14.01
C ARG A 615 2.51 -20.77 -13.55
N ASP A 616 2.65 -21.74 -14.45
CA ASP A 616 3.35 -23.00 -14.22
C ASP A 616 4.07 -23.41 -15.51
N SER A 617 5.38 -23.28 -15.50
CA SER A 617 6.28 -23.68 -16.60
C SER A 617 6.39 -25.19 -16.74
N ASN A 618 6.02 -25.96 -15.71
CA ASN A 618 6.06 -27.41 -15.72
C ASN A 618 4.78 -28.05 -16.27
N SER A 619 3.72 -27.26 -16.49
CA SER A 619 2.49 -27.77 -17.09
C SER A 619 2.74 -28.42 -18.46
N ILE A 620 1.99 -29.49 -18.77
CA ILE A 620 2.12 -30.22 -20.05
C ILE A 620 1.97 -29.25 -21.24
N THR A 621 1.06 -28.30 -21.15
CA THR A 621 0.83 -27.28 -22.18
C THR A 621 2.04 -26.35 -22.32
N ALA A 622 2.60 -25.83 -21.22
CA ALA A 622 3.79 -24.98 -21.28
C ALA A 622 5.00 -25.71 -21.90
N GLN A 623 5.23 -26.97 -21.52
CA GLN A 623 6.30 -27.78 -22.09
C GLN A 623 6.10 -28.06 -23.59
N LYS A 624 4.86 -28.23 -24.05
CA LYS A 624 4.55 -28.38 -25.48
C LYS A 624 4.82 -27.09 -26.24
N LEU A 625 4.36 -25.95 -25.70
CA LEU A 625 4.57 -24.64 -26.32
C LEU A 625 6.06 -24.25 -26.37
N GLY A 626 6.84 -24.57 -25.34
CA GLY A 626 8.28 -24.29 -25.31
C GLY A 626 9.12 -25.11 -26.30
N LYS A 627 8.54 -26.13 -26.95
CA LYS A 627 9.19 -26.87 -28.05
C LYS A 627 8.93 -26.23 -29.42
N LEU A 628 8.04 -25.24 -29.49
CA LEU A 628 7.73 -24.56 -30.74
C LEU A 628 8.86 -23.59 -31.11
N PRO A 629 9.21 -23.46 -32.39
CA PRO A 629 10.24 -22.54 -32.85
C PRO A 629 9.90 -21.08 -32.52
N ASN A 630 10.92 -20.31 -32.13
CA ASN A 630 10.84 -18.89 -31.74
C ASN A 630 9.98 -18.60 -30.50
N VAL A 631 9.60 -19.63 -29.72
CA VAL A 631 8.83 -19.47 -28.47
C VAL A 631 9.74 -19.65 -27.26
N THR A 632 9.65 -18.72 -26.31
CA THR A 632 10.25 -18.83 -24.97
C THR A 632 9.14 -18.85 -23.93
N ILE A 633 9.20 -19.80 -22.99
CA ILE A 633 8.29 -19.86 -21.85
C ILE A 633 8.89 -19.09 -20.70
N GLU A 634 8.13 -18.17 -20.10
CA GLU A 634 8.51 -17.51 -18.86
C GLU A 634 7.40 -17.68 -17.81
N GLU A 635 7.79 -18.16 -16.62
CA GLU A 635 6.89 -18.26 -15.48
C GLU A 635 6.83 -16.92 -14.76
N LYS A 636 5.73 -16.19 -14.95
CA LYS A 636 5.57 -14.84 -14.41
C LYS A 636 4.09 -14.48 -14.32
N THR A 637 3.73 -13.66 -13.34
CA THR A 637 2.39 -13.08 -13.27
C THR A 637 2.39 -11.75 -14.00
N TRP A 638 1.33 -11.46 -14.77
CA TRP A 638 1.26 -10.24 -15.57
C TRP A 638 1.27 -8.92 -14.75
N VAL A 639 0.89 -8.97 -13.47
CA VAL A 639 1.03 -7.83 -12.53
C VAL A 639 2.49 -7.53 -12.17
N ASP A 640 3.39 -8.50 -12.35
CA ASP A 640 4.83 -8.36 -12.09
C ASP A 640 5.62 -7.95 -13.33
N ILE A 641 4.95 -7.73 -14.47
CA ILE A 641 5.58 -7.31 -15.72
C ILE A 641 5.68 -5.78 -15.75
N SER A 642 6.91 -5.27 -15.59
CA SER A 642 7.18 -3.83 -15.60
C SER A 642 7.49 -3.28 -17.01
N PRO A 643 7.40 -1.96 -17.23
CA PRO A 643 7.83 -1.33 -18.48
C PRO A 643 9.28 -1.66 -18.86
N GLU A 644 10.18 -1.75 -17.89
CA GLU A 644 11.60 -2.06 -18.07
C GLU A 644 11.77 -3.49 -18.58
N TRP A 645 11.06 -4.44 -17.95
CA TRP A 645 11.07 -5.84 -18.36
C TRP A 645 10.62 -6.01 -19.82
N LEU A 646 9.60 -5.24 -20.23
CA LEU A 646 9.09 -5.22 -21.61
C LEU A 646 10.12 -4.62 -22.58
N LYS A 647 10.77 -3.51 -22.22
CA LYS A 647 11.83 -2.86 -23.03
C LYS A 647 13.07 -3.73 -23.19
N GLU A 648 13.54 -4.35 -22.10
CA GLU A 648 14.65 -5.31 -22.10
C GLU A 648 14.37 -6.48 -23.05
N ARG A 649 13.11 -6.88 -23.18
CA ARG A 649 12.68 -7.94 -24.10
C ARG A 649 12.25 -7.42 -25.46
N ASN A 650 12.44 -6.14 -25.77
CA ASN A 650 11.98 -5.52 -27.00
C ASN A 650 10.54 -5.94 -27.38
N VAL A 651 9.63 -5.92 -26.40
CA VAL A 651 8.22 -6.25 -26.63
C VAL A 651 7.59 -5.10 -27.39
N VAL A 652 7.09 -5.41 -28.59
CA VAL A 652 6.46 -4.43 -29.50
C VAL A 652 4.98 -4.71 -29.69
N LYS A 653 4.53 -5.96 -29.46
CA LYS A 653 3.12 -6.37 -29.56
C LYS A 653 2.75 -7.30 -28.41
N ALA A 654 1.49 -7.29 -27.98
CA ALA A 654 1.02 -8.15 -26.90
C ALA A 654 -0.36 -8.78 -27.16
N PHE A 655 -0.54 -10.01 -26.67
CA PHE A 655 -1.83 -10.67 -26.52
C PHE A 655 -2.19 -10.80 -25.04
N ILE A 656 -3.47 -10.57 -24.73
CA ILE A 656 -3.99 -10.69 -23.36
C ILE A 656 -5.23 -11.57 -23.34
N ALA A 657 -5.16 -12.70 -22.61
CA ALA A 657 -6.34 -13.40 -22.13
C ALA A 657 -6.69 -12.96 -20.70
N SER A 658 -7.71 -12.10 -20.57
CA SER A 658 -8.18 -11.61 -19.26
C SER A 658 -8.66 -12.76 -18.36
N HIS A 659 -8.32 -12.71 -17.07
CA HIS A 659 -8.87 -13.64 -16.06
C HIS A 659 -10.19 -13.10 -15.49
N ASN A 660 -10.97 -13.95 -14.80
CA ASN A 660 -12.31 -13.63 -14.31
C ASN A 660 -12.38 -13.36 -12.79
N GLU A 661 -11.26 -12.95 -12.19
CA GLU A 661 -11.19 -12.63 -10.75
C GLU A 661 -11.72 -11.23 -10.45
N PRO A 662 -12.15 -10.95 -9.20
CA PRO A 662 -12.56 -9.60 -8.78
C PRO A 662 -11.50 -8.51 -9.01
N SER A 663 -10.22 -8.87 -9.10
CA SER A 663 -9.12 -7.94 -9.35
C SER A 663 -8.88 -7.61 -10.83
N GLN A 664 -9.59 -8.24 -11.79
CA GLN A 664 -9.24 -8.18 -13.21
C GLN A 664 -9.04 -6.76 -13.76
N PHE A 665 -9.88 -5.79 -13.40
CA PHE A 665 -9.68 -4.41 -13.87
C PHE A 665 -8.39 -3.80 -13.35
N ALA A 666 -8.07 -3.97 -12.06
CA ALA A 666 -6.85 -3.45 -11.47
C ALA A 666 -5.61 -4.09 -12.10
N ASP A 667 -5.64 -5.41 -12.27
CA ASP A 667 -4.52 -6.19 -12.81
C ASP A 667 -4.30 -5.86 -14.31
N GLU A 668 -5.37 -5.86 -15.11
CA GLU A 668 -5.29 -5.59 -16.55
C GLU A 668 -4.95 -4.12 -16.85
N SER A 669 -5.50 -3.17 -16.10
CA SER A 669 -5.19 -1.74 -16.29
C SER A 669 -3.73 -1.43 -15.93
N THR A 670 -3.21 -2.04 -14.86
CA THR A 670 -1.79 -1.94 -14.49
C THR A 670 -0.90 -2.49 -15.59
N PHE A 671 -1.26 -3.64 -16.18
CA PHE A 671 -0.51 -4.22 -17.27
C PHE A 671 -0.57 -3.37 -18.56
N HIS A 672 -1.73 -2.82 -18.93
CA HIS A 672 -1.84 -1.89 -20.06
C HIS A 672 -1.02 -0.61 -19.86
N LEU A 673 -0.95 -0.08 -18.65
CA LEU A 673 -0.04 1.02 -18.32
C LEU A 673 1.42 0.62 -18.53
N ALA A 674 1.80 -0.62 -18.18
CA ALA A 674 3.14 -1.12 -18.43
C ALA A 674 3.46 -1.20 -19.93
N LEU A 675 2.52 -1.71 -20.74
CA LEU A 675 2.64 -1.76 -22.21
C LEU A 675 2.79 -0.35 -22.81
N LEU A 676 1.94 0.60 -22.41
CA LEU A 676 2.00 2.00 -22.86
C LEU A 676 3.35 2.64 -22.52
N ASN A 677 3.82 2.48 -21.28
CA ASN A 677 5.09 3.05 -20.81
C ASN A 677 6.33 2.36 -21.42
N ALA A 678 6.18 1.10 -21.84
CA ALA A 678 7.18 0.35 -22.58
C ALA A 678 7.32 0.82 -24.04
N GLY A 679 6.31 1.52 -24.58
CA GLY A 679 6.23 1.86 -25.99
C GLY A 679 5.79 0.69 -26.86
N VAL A 680 5.04 -0.26 -26.29
CA VAL A 680 4.40 -1.34 -27.05
C VAL A 680 3.41 -0.71 -28.04
N GLU A 681 3.47 -1.17 -29.28
CA GLU A 681 2.76 -0.54 -30.40
C GLU A 681 1.31 -1.00 -30.48
N TYR A 682 1.06 -2.28 -30.21
CA TYR A 682 -0.25 -2.90 -30.42
C TYR A 682 -0.57 -4.01 -29.41
N VAL A 683 -1.81 -4.02 -28.91
CA VAL A 683 -2.33 -5.06 -28.03
C VAL A 683 -3.66 -5.65 -28.53
N VAL A 684 -3.73 -6.97 -28.59
CA VAL A 684 -4.99 -7.70 -28.84
C VAL A 684 -5.44 -8.35 -27.53
N ARG A 685 -6.65 -8.00 -27.06
CA ARG A 685 -7.19 -8.51 -25.80
C ARG A 685 -8.45 -9.32 -26.00
N ILE A 686 -8.62 -10.34 -25.17
CA ILE A 686 -9.87 -11.09 -25.04
C ILE A 686 -10.80 -10.36 -24.08
N SER A 687 -12.02 -10.16 -24.53
CA SER A 687 -13.14 -9.67 -23.74
C SER A 687 -14.17 -10.78 -23.55
N THR A 688 -15.44 -10.41 -23.47
CA THR A 688 -16.57 -11.33 -23.26
C THR A 688 -17.72 -10.95 -24.19
N THR A 689 -18.87 -11.60 -24.01
CA THR A 689 -20.09 -11.43 -24.83
C THR A 689 -20.39 -9.96 -25.11
N ALA A 690 -20.35 -9.56 -26.39
CA ALA A 690 -20.44 -8.16 -26.81
C ALA A 690 -21.67 -7.45 -26.23
N ALA A 691 -22.82 -8.11 -26.26
CA ALA A 691 -24.09 -7.60 -25.73
C ALA A 691 -24.05 -7.30 -24.21
N ASN A 692 -23.13 -7.92 -23.46
CA ASN A 692 -22.95 -7.73 -22.02
C ASN A 692 -21.90 -6.65 -21.67
N VAL A 693 -21.01 -6.27 -22.60
CA VAL A 693 -19.92 -5.30 -22.35
C VAL A 693 -20.45 -3.87 -22.38
N ARG A 694 -21.14 -3.48 -21.30
CA ARG A 694 -21.77 -2.16 -21.14
C ARG A 694 -21.79 -1.73 -19.67
N PRO A 695 -21.80 -0.41 -19.39
CA PRO A 695 -21.63 0.09 -18.02
C PRO A 695 -22.78 -0.31 -17.09
N ASN A 696 -24.00 -0.48 -17.63
CA ASN A 696 -25.20 -0.85 -16.89
C ASN A 696 -25.49 -2.37 -16.90
N CYS A 697 -24.54 -3.21 -17.32
CA CYS A 697 -24.73 -4.66 -17.25
C CYS A 697 -24.85 -5.09 -15.78
N PRO A 698 -25.86 -5.88 -15.37
CA PRO A 698 -25.99 -6.31 -13.97
C PRO A 698 -24.88 -7.28 -13.53
N VAL A 699 -24.26 -7.97 -14.48
CA VAL A 699 -23.17 -8.91 -14.24
C VAL A 699 -21.86 -8.16 -14.02
N TYR A 700 -21.12 -8.51 -12.99
CA TYR A 700 -19.87 -7.82 -12.63
C TYR A 700 -18.79 -7.91 -13.72
N TYR A 701 -18.50 -9.13 -14.19
CA TYR A 701 -17.35 -9.39 -15.07
C TYR A 701 -17.40 -8.62 -16.41
N PRO A 702 -18.53 -8.58 -17.15
CA PRO A 702 -18.64 -7.76 -18.36
C PRO A 702 -18.47 -6.24 -18.14
N ARG A 703 -18.84 -5.71 -16.96
CA ARG A 703 -18.61 -4.29 -16.64
C ARG A 703 -17.12 -3.96 -16.55
N GLN A 704 -16.31 -4.90 -16.05
CA GLN A 704 -14.87 -4.69 -15.96
C GLN A 704 -14.22 -4.64 -17.35
N HIS A 705 -14.66 -5.50 -18.28
CA HIS A 705 -14.22 -5.39 -19.67
C HIS A 705 -14.62 -4.06 -20.31
N TRP A 706 -15.84 -3.58 -20.05
CA TRP A 706 -16.27 -2.25 -20.52
C TRP A 706 -15.37 -1.15 -19.96
N ALA A 707 -15.03 -1.22 -18.67
CA ALA A 707 -14.15 -0.25 -18.02
C ALA A 707 -12.74 -0.25 -18.62
N VAL A 708 -12.16 -1.42 -18.91
CA VAL A 708 -10.86 -1.51 -19.61
C VAL A 708 -10.94 -0.93 -21.03
N GLU A 709 -12.00 -1.25 -21.78
CA GLU A 709 -12.17 -0.68 -23.12
C GLU A 709 -12.37 0.85 -23.09
N ALA A 710 -13.04 1.37 -22.07
CA ALA A 710 -13.19 2.81 -21.87
C ALA A 710 -11.85 3.47 -21.50
N LEU A 711 -11.06 2.83 -20.64
CA LEU A 711 -9.71 3.27 -20.29
C LEU A 711 -8.80 3.32 -21.52
N LEU A 712 -8.73 2.24 -22.30
CA LEU A 712 -7.92 2.19 -23.52
C LEU A 712 -8.41 3.16 -24.61
N SER A 713 -9.67 3.59 -24.55
CA SER A 713 -10.22 4.60 -25.45
C SER A 713 -9.82 6.04 -25.06
N SER A 714 -9.29 6.25 -23.86
CA SER A 714 -8.99 7.59 -23.34
C SER A 714 -7.79 8.22 -24.06
N PRO A 715 -7.69 9.57 -24.06
CA PRO A 715 -6.58 10.28 -24.72
C PRO A 715 -5.19 9.84 -24.23
N GLU A 716 -5.08 9.45 -22.96
CA GLU A 716 -3.81 9.02 -22.35
C GLU A 716 -3.25 7.74 -22.97
N PHE A 717 -4.11 6.88 -23.54
CA PHE A 717 -3.75 5.62 -24.19
C PHE A 717 -3.61 5.74 -25.71
N GLU A 718 -3.66 6.94 -26.29
CA GLU A 718 -3.62 7.14 -27.74
C GLU A 718 -2.41 6.50 -28.44
N LYS A 719 -1.28 6.38 -27.72
CA LYS A 719 -0.03 5.79 -28.24
C LYS A 719 0.00 4.26 -28.21
N LEU A 720 -0.90 3.61 -27.48
CA LEU A 720 -1.02 2.15 -27.45
C LEU A 720 -2.21 1.75 -28.30
N GLN A 721 -1.97 1.25 -29.51
CA GLN A 721 -3.07 0.76 -30.33
C GLN A 721 -3.62 -0.52 -29.74
N TRP A 722 -4.94 -0.72 -29.82
CA TRP A 722 -5.54 -1.90 -29.21
C TRP A 722 -6.77 -2.40 -29.96
N THR A 723 -7.04 -3.68 -29.81
CA THR A 723 -8.24 -4.34 -30.34
C THR A 723 -8.84 -5.27 -29.29
N SER A 724 -10.16 -5.26 -29.15
CA SER A 724 -10.89 -6.14 -28.24
C SER A 724 -11.63 -7.22 -29.01
N LEU A 725 -11.41 -8.48 -28.64
CA LEU A 725 -12.11 -9.64 -29.18
C LEU A 725 -13.21 -10.05 -28.21
N GLN A 726 -14.48 -9.98 -28.63
CA GLN A 726 -15.67 -10.24 -27.82
C GLN A 726 -16.34 -11.55 -28.26
N PRO A 727 -15.79 -12.73 -27.88
CA PRO A 727 -16.43 -14.00 -28.18
C PRO A 727 -17.71 -14.14 -27.35
N ASN A 728 -18.81 -14.51 -28.00
CA ASN A 728 -20.10 -14.57 -27.32
C ASN A 728 -20.16 -15.67 -26.26
N VAL A 729 -19.83 -16.91 -26.63
CA VAL A 729 -19.74 -18.04 -25.69
C VAL A 729 -18.95 -19.20 -26.31
N PHE A 730 -18.24 -19.98 -25.50
CA PHE A 730 -17.46 -21.11 -26.00
C PHE A 730 -18.27 -22.42 -26.06
N HIS A 731 -17.93 -23.28 -27.04
CA HIS A 731 -18.53 -24.61 -27.21
C HIS A 731 -18.55 -25.44 -25.92
N SER A 732 -17.43 -25.50 -25.19
CA SER A 732 -17.30 -26.30 -23.96
C SER A 732 -18.31 -25.91 -22.88
N PHE A 733 -18.63 -24.62 -22.77
CA PHE A 733 -19.59 -24.12 -21.79
C PHE A 733 -21.05 -24.43 -22.19
N VAL A 734 -21.34 -24.46 -23.49
CA VAL A 734 -22.68 -24.71 -24.04
C VAL A 734 -22.98 -26.21 -24.14
N LEU A 735 -22.00 -27.02 -24.53
CA LEU A 735 -22.15 -28.43 -24.88
C LEU A 735 -21.55 -29.38 -23.83
N GLY A 736 -20.83 -28.89 -22.83
CA GLY A 736 -20.25 -29.70 -21.75
C GLY A 736 -21.28 -30.60 -21.04
N PRO A 737 -22.47 -30.08 -20.64
CA PRO A 737 -23.50 -30.93 -20.05
C PRO A 737 -24.02 -32.02 -21.00
N ALA A 738 -24.11 -31.72 -22.30
CA ALA A 738 -24.49 -32.70 -23.32
C ALA A 738 -23.41 -33.79 -23.50
N LEU A 739 -22.13 -33.40 -23.49
CA LEU A 739 -21.00 -34.32 -23.54
C LEU A 739 -21.03 -35.29 -22.36
N GLU A 740 -21.20 -34.78 -21.13
CA GLU A 740 -21.23 -35.63 -19.95
C GLU A 740 -22.47 -36.52 -19.87
N PHE A 741 -23.62 -36.00 -20.32
CA PHE A 741 -24.81 -36.83 -20.45
C PHE A 741 -24.56 -38.04 -21.35
N ILE A 742 -23.95 -37.83 -22.52
CA ILE A 742 -23.62 -38.90 -23.47
C ILE A 742 -22.60 -39.87 -22.86
N LYS A 743 -21.52 -39.36 -22.23
CA LYS A 743 -20.49 -40.20 -21.58
C LYS A 743 -21.09 -41.06 -20.46
N GLN A 744 -21.94 -40.48 -19.61
CA GLN A 744 -22.61 -41.21 -18.53
C GLN A 744 -23.61 -42.24 -19.07
N TYR A 745 -24.43 -41.88 -20.06
CA TYR A 745 -25.37 -42.83 -20.68
C TYR A 745 -24.64 -44.02 -21.33
N ARG A 746 -23.53 -43.78 -22.04
CA ARG A 746 -22.69 -44.85 -22.60
C ARG A 746 -22.10 -45.77 -21.52
N LYS A 747 -21.88 -45.24 -20.32
CA LYS A 747 -21.28 -45.96 -19.19
C LYS A 747 -22.28 -46.86 -18.47
N ASP A 748 -23.50 -46.39 -18.19
CA ASP A 748 -24.46 -47.11 -17.33
C ASP A 748 -25.88 -47.29 -17.89
N GLY A 749 -26.15 -46.75 -19.09
CA GLY A 749 -27.46 -46.81 -19.76
C GLY A 749 -28.55 -45.95 -19.10
N LYS A 750 -28.23 -45.16 -18.08
CA LYS A 750 -29.22 -44.34 -17.34
C LYS A 750 -29.34 -42.95 -17.96
N GLN A 751 -30.57 -42.48 -18.08
CA GLN A 751 -30.87 -41.10 -18.45
C GLN A 751 -31.23 -40.30 -17.21
N ASN A 752 -30.28 -39.50 -16.71
CA ASN A 752 -30.58 -38.46 -15.74
C ASN A 752 -31.29 -37.28 -16.43
N THR A 753 -31.62 -36.20 -15.73
CA THR A 753 -32.11 -34.98 -16.39
C THR A 753 -30.98 -34.30 -17.16
N LEU A 754 -31.19 -33.99 -18.45
CA LEU A 754 -30.25 -33.19 -19.23
C LEU A 754 -30.42 -31.70 -18.90
N LEU A 755 -29.45 -31.14 -18.17
CA LEU A 755 -29.46 -29.74 -17.75
C LEU A 755 -28.71 -28.88 -18.77
N LEU A 756 -29.42 -27.96 -19.44
CA LEU A 756 -28.88 -27.10 -20.47
C LEU A 756 -29.03 -25.63 -20.08
N MET A 757 -27.93 -24.88 -20.10
CA MET A 757 -27.95 -23.42 -19.92
C MET A 757 -28.67 -22.70 -21.09
N PRO A 758 -28.51 -23.08 -22.36
CA PRO A 758 -29.20 -22.40 -23.46
C PRO A 758 -30.73 -22.45 -23.35
N ASP A 759 -31.38 -21.44 -23.92
CA ASP A 759 -32.82 -21.47 -24.15
C ASP A 759 -33.18 -22.56 -25.17
N ALA A 760 -34.39 -23.11 -25.06
CA ALA A 760 -34.87 -24.15 -25.95
C ALA A 760 -34.86 -23.75 -27.43
N ASN A 761 -35.13 -22.47 -27.74
CA ASN A 761 -35.35 -21.99 -29.11
C ASN A 761 -34.41 -20.85 -29.52
N ALA A 762 -33.88 -20.05 -28.59
CA ALA A 762 -33.05 -18.90 -28.93
C ALA A 762 -31.74 -19.34 -29.65
N PRO A 763 -31.41 -18.74 -30.81
CA PRO A 763 -30.17 -19.05 -31.52
C PRO A 763 -28.95 -18.51 -30.76
N LEU A 764 -27.90 -19.32 -30.69
CA LEU A 764 -26.65 -19.01 -30.01
C LEU A 764 -25.46 -19.42 -30.89
N GLY A 765 -24.62 -18.45 -31.26
CA GLY A 765 -23.43 -18.64 -32.08
C GLY A 765 -22.20 -19.00 -31.24
N CYS A 766 -22.20 -20.15 -30.56
CA CYS A 766 -21.03 -20.55 -29.77
C CYS A 766 -19.80 -20.83 -30.64
N ILE A 767 -18.61 -20.45 -30.17
CA ILE A 767 -17.34 -20.49 -30.93
C ILE A 767 -16.29 -21.38 -30.26
N HIS A 768 -15.33 -21.89 -31.03
CA HIS A 768 -14.18 -22.61 -30.47
C HIS A 768 -13.11 -21.62 -29.98
N PRO A 769 -12.50 -21.81 -28.79
CA PRO A 769 -11.47 -20.88 -28.30
C PRO A 769 -10.24 -20.81 -29.23
N ASP A 770 -9.85 -21.90 -29.90
CA ASP A 770 -8.76 -21.87 -30.89
C ASP A 770 -9.09 -21.01 -32.14
N GLU A 771 -10.36 -20.75 -32.44
CA GLU A 771 -10.74 -19.85 -33.55
C GLU A 771 -10.53 -18.39 -33.17
N VAL A 772 -10.81 -18.06 -31.91
CA VAL A 772 -10.51 -16.74 -31.35
C VAL A 772 -9.00 -16.52 -31.26
N GLY A 773 -8.25 -17.54 -30.81
CA GLY A 773 -6.79 -17.49 -30.76
C GLY A 773 -6.15 -17.30 -32.13
N ARG A 774 -6.61 -18.03 -33.15
CA ARG A 774 -6.15 -17.85 -34.55
C ARG A 774 -6.39 -16.45 -35.07
N PHE A 775 -7.58 -15.88 -34.83
CA PHE A 775 -7.85 -14.51 -35.26
C PHE A 775 -6.96 -13.49 -34.55
N ALA A 776 -6.75 -13.64 -33.23
CA ALA A 776 -5.82 -12.78 -32.50
C ALA A 776 -4.39 -12.85 -33.07
N ALA A 777 -3.91 -14.05 -33.43
CA ALA A 777 -2.62 -14.23 -34.09
C ALA A 777 -2.56 -13.55 -35.46
N VAL A 778 -3.63 -13.64 -36.27
CA VAL A 778 -3.73 -12.95 -37.56
C VAL A 778 -3.60 -11.44 -37.38
N LEU A 779 -4.30 -10.85 -36.41
CA LEU A 779 -4.21 -9.42 -36.11
C LEU A 779 -2.80 -9.00 -35.68
N LEU A 780 -2.17 -9.77 -34.78
CA LEU A 780 -0.80 -9.51 -34.31
C LEU A 780 0.25 -9.63 -35.43
N ALA A 781 -0.03 -10.46 -36.44
CA ALA A 781 0.87 -10.71 -37.57
C ALA A 781 0.86 -9.62 -38.65
N GLN A 782 -0.11 -8.70 -38.63
CA GLN A 782 -0.17 -7.62 -39.60
C GLN A 782 0.90 -6.55 -39.32
N GLU A 783 1.45 -5.95 -40.38
CA GLU A 783 2.37 -4.81 -40.26
C GLU A 783 1.62 -3.54 -39.86
N ASP A 784 0.52 -3.23 -40.55
CA ASP A 784 -0.34 -2.10 -40.23
C ASP A 784 -1.53 -2.53 -39.37
N HIS A 785 -1.46 -2.23 -38.09
CA HIS A 785 -2.54 -2.50 -37.14
C HIS A 785 -3.45 -1.29 -36.90
N SER A 786 -3.23 -0.16 -37.58
CA SER A 786 -4.02 1.07 -37.41
C SER A 786 -5.49 0.89 -37.81
N ILE A 787 -5.75 0.02 -38.80
CA ILE A 787 -7.10 -0.33 -39.26
C ILE A 787 -7.92 -1.04 -38.18
N HIS A 788 -7.24 -1.72 -37.24
CA HIS A 788 -7.84 -2.47 -36.15
C HIS A 788 -7.86 -1.69 -34.83
N ASN A 789 -7.23 -0.52 -34.78
CA ASN A 789 -7.15 0.27 -33.57
C ASN A 789 -8.54 0.69 -33.06
N LYS A 790 -8.79 0.47 -31.76
CA LYS A 790 -10.06 0.69 -31.05
C LYS A 790 -11.24 -0.15 -31.57
N LYS A 791 -11.00 -1.14 -32.43
CA LYS A 791 -12.04 -2.07 -32.89
C LYS A 791 -12.43 -3.06 -31.78
N LYS A 792 -13.71 -3.41 -31.78
CA LYS A 792 -14.31 -4.39 -30.88
C LYS A 792 -15.01 -5.41 -31.77
N TYR A 793 -14.41 -6.59 -31.92
CA TYR A 793 -14.92 -7.63 -32.82
C TYR A 793 -15.82 -8.59 -32.07
N GLU A 794 -17.07 -8.71 -32.49
CA GLU A 794 -18.00 -9.73 -32.05
C GLU A 794 -17.75 -11.04 -32.79
N LEU A 795 -17.43 -12.11 -32.05
CA LEU A 795 -16.99 -13.39 -32.60
C LEU A 795 -17.97 -14.51 -32.25
N ASN A 796 -18.52 -15.16 -33.28
CA ASN A 796 -19.36 -16.35 -33.14
C ASN A 796 -18.83 -17.50 -34.01
N GLY A 797 -19.29 -18.72 -33.72
CA GLY A 797 -19.01 -19.89 -34.54
C GLY A 797 -19.71 -19.83 -35.91
N PRO A 798 -19.48 -20.84 -36.77
CA PRO A 798 -19.98 -20.85 -38.15
C PRO A 798 -21.49 -21.09 -38.28
N VAL A 799 -22.14 -21.60 -37.23
CA VAL A 799 -23.58 -21.90 -37.23
C VAL A 799 -24.20 -21.65 -35.86
N ASP A 800 -25.47 -21.25 -35.83
CA ASP A 800 -26.24 -21.13 -34.61
C ASP A 800 -26.63 -22.50 -34.05
N ILE A 801 -26.74 -22.57 -32.73
CA ILE A 801 -27.34 -23.70 -32.01
C ILE A 801 -28.31 -23.21 -30.93
N ASN A 802 -29.37 -23.97 -30.66
CA ASN A 802 -30.28 -23.76 -29.54
C ASN A 802 -30.45 -25.04 -28.71
N GLY A 803 -31.11 -24.95 -27.56
CA GLY A 803 -31.30 -26.07 -26.65
C GLY A 803 -31.93 -27.30 -27.32
N LYS A 804 -32.97 -27.14 -28.14
CA LYS A 804 -33.60 -28.27 -28.86
C LYS A 804 -32.66 -28.93 -29.87
N GLN A 805 -31.81 -28.15 -30.54
CA GLN A 805 -30.80 -28.70 -31.44
C GLN A 805 -29.71 -29.47 -30.68
N ILE A 806 -29.33 -29.02 -29.47
CA ILE A 806 -28.42 -29.77 -28.58
C ILE A 806 -29.04 -31.10 -28.20
N VAL A 807 -30.33 -31.12 -27.80
CA VAL A 807 -31.04 -32.38 -27.49
C VAL A 807 -30.99 -33.34 -28.68
N LYS A 808 -31.28 -32.88 -29.90
CA LYS A 808 -31.19 -33.72 -31.11
C LYS A 808 -29.77 -34.25 -31.36
N LEU A 809 -28.73 -33.47 -31.05
CA LEU A 809 -27.35 -33.96 -31.13
C LEU A 809 -27.10 -35.06 -30.11
N VAL A 810 -27.56 -34.91 -28.87
CA VAL A 810 -27.47 -35.94 -27.82
C VAL A 810 -28.18 -37.22 -28.24
N GLU A 811 -29.43 -37.11 -28.69
CA GLU A 811 -30.27 -38.23 -29.16
C GLU A 811 -29.58 -39.03 -30.27
N LYS A 812 -28.88 -38.35 -31.19
CA LYS A 812 -28.09 -39.00 -32.23
C LYS A 812 -26.95 -39.87 -31.67
N TYR A 813 -26.32 -39.46 -30.56
CA TYR A 813 -25.20 -40.19 -29.96
C TYR A 813 -25.62 -41.28 -28.97
N ILE A 814 -26.83 -41.20 -28.40
CA ILE A 814 -27.39 -42.22 -27.50
C ILE A 814 -28.37 -43.18 -28.20
N ALA A 815 -28.76 -42.89 -29.45
CA ALA A 815 -29.68 -43.67 -30.28
C ALA A 815 -31.08 -43.90 -29.65
N THR A 816 -31.53 -42.96 -28.81
CA THR A 816 -32.86 -42.96 -28.19
C THR A 816 -33.25 -41.52 -27.82
N GLU A 817 -34.53 -41.27 -27.55
CA GLU A 817 -35.01 -39.95 -27.13
C GLU A 817 -34.55 -39.62 -25.70
N VAL A 818 -34.24 -38.34 -25.45
CA VAL A 818 -33.92 -37.86 -24.10
C VAL A 818 -35.20 -37.69 -23.30
N LYS A 819 -35.31 -38.41 -22.19
CA LYS A 819 -36.54 -38.49 -21.36
C LYS A 819 -36.87 -37.21 -20.61
N ASP A 820 -35.87 -36.51 -20.10
CA ASP A 820 -36.06 -35.31 -19.28
C ASP A 820 -34.98 -34.26 -19.57
N VAL A 821 -35.40 -33.03 -19.84
CA VAL A 821 -34.53 -31.91 -20.23
C VAL A 821 -34.98 -30.65 -19.52
N LYS A 822 -34.03 -29.94 -18.90
CA LYS A 822 -34.27 -28.62 -18.32
C LYS A 822 -33.41 -27.57 -19.01
N PHE A 823 -34.08 -26.64 -19.69
CA PHE A 823 -33.44 -25.48 -20.32
C PHE A 823 -33.29 -24.32 -19.33
N ARG A 824 -32.39 -23.39 -19.62
CA ARG A 824 -32.03 -22.25 -18.75
C ARG A 824 -31.61 -22.68 -17.34
N ASP A 825 -31.01 -23.87 -17.22
CA ASP A 825 -30.53 -24.33 -15.93
C ASP A 825 -29.23 -23.63 -15.54
N MET A 826 -29.26 -22.96 -14.38
CA MET A 826 -28.12 -22.23 -13.81
C MET A 826 -27.73 -22.78 -12.43
N THR A 827 -28.18 -23.98 -12.07
CA THR A 827 -28.00 -24.53 -10.71
C THR A 827 -26.53 -24.79 -10.38
N PHE A 828 -25.71 -25.06 -11.41
CA PHE A 828 -24.26 -25.17 -11.24
C PHE A 828 -23.62 -23.88 -10.68
N ILE A 829 -24.21 -22.70 -10.94
CA ILE A 829 -23.73 -21.43 -10.36
C ILE A 829 -24.06 -21.37 -8.87
N ASP A 830 -25.21 -21.89 -8.44
CA ASP A 830 -25.54 -21.96 -7.00
C ASP A 830 -24.54 -22.86 -6.28
N THR A 831 -24.28 -24.05 -6.84
CA THR A 831 -23.28 -24.98 -6.28
C THR A 831 -21.89 -24.35 -6.24
N TRP A 832 -21.50 -23.61 -7.28
CA TRP A 832 -20.22 -22.91 -7.32
C TRP A 832 -20.16 -21.77 -6.29
N ALA A 833 -21.22 -20.96 -6.18
CA ALA A 833 -21.31 -19.87 -5.21
C ALA A 833 -21.30 -20.37 -3.75
N ASP A 834 -21.87 -21.54 -3.47
CA ASP A 834 -21.85 -22.15 -2.14
C ASP A 834 -20.48 -22.73 -1.77
N SER A 835 -19.65 -23.08 -2.77
CA SER A 835 -18.30 -23.59 -2.55
C SER A 835 -17.24 -22.52 -2.22
N ILE A 836 -17.58 -21.22 -2.33
CA ILE A 836 -16.63 -20.10 -2.18
C ILE A 836 -17.02 -19.21 -0.97
N LYS A 837 -16.08 -19.01 -0.03
CA LYS A 837 -16.30 -18.25 1.23
C LYS A 837 -16.35 -16.72 1.08
N ALA A 838 -15.67 -16.13 0.08
CA ALA A 838 -15.63 -14.69 -0.16
C ALA A 838 -16.29 -14.32 -1.50
N ASN A 839 -16.86 -13.10 -1.62
CA ASN A 839 -17.42 -12.58 -2.87
C ASN A 839 -18.61 -13.35 -3.48
N LYS A 840 -19.39 -14.09 -2.66
CA LYS A 840 -20.56 -14.87 -3.11
C LYS A 840 -21.55 -14.06 -3.98
N GLY A 841 -21.82 -12.81 -3.61
CA GLY A 841 -22.71 -11.92 -4.38
C GLY A 841 -22.19 -11.63 -5.79
N LEU A 842 -20.88 -11.58 -5.98
CA LEU A 842 -20.24 -11.38 -7.28
C LEU A 842 -20.40 -12.59 -8.19
N ILE A 843 -20.21 -13.80 -7.64
CA ILE A 843 -20.39 -15.06 -8.36
C ILE A 843 -21.86 -15.25 -8.75
N LEU A 844 -22.79 -14.97 -7.83
CA LEU A 844 -24.23 -15.05 -8.12
C LEU A 844 -24.67 -14.07 -9.22
N SER A 845 -23.96 -12.95 -9.42
CA SER A 845 -24.24 -12.02 -10.53
C SER A 845 -24.09 -12.66 -11.91
N ILE A 846 -23.30 -13.74 -12.04
CA ILE A 846 -23.05 -14.46 -13.30
C ILE A 846 -24.33 -15.07 -13.87
N LYS A 847 -25.34 -15.34 -13.03
CA LYS A 847 -26.66 -15.81 -13.47
C LYS A 847 -27.33 -14.86 -14.46
N GLY A 848 -26.97 -13.57 -14.46
CA GLY A 848 -27.48 -12.61 -15.42
C GLY A 848 -26.83 -12.69 -16.81
N ALA A 849 -25.66 -13.33 -16.96
CA ALA A 849 -24.89 -13.30 -18.21
C ALA A 849 -25.58 -14.02 -19.38
N PRO A 850 -26.23 -15.18 -19.19
CA PRO A 850 -26.90 -15.87 -20.29
C PRO A 850 -28.16 -15.18 -20.83
N ASN A 851 -28.71 -14.19 -20.11
CA ASN A 851 -29.94 -13.51 -20.51
C ASN A 851 -29.84 -12.92 -21.92
N THR A 852 -28.71 -12.32 -22.30
CA THR A 852 -28.52 -11.76 -23.64
C THR A 852 -28.48 -12.85 -24.72
N GLY A 853 -27.95 -14.02 -24.42
CA GLY A 853 -28.06 -15.21 -25.27
C GLY A 853 -29.51 -15.69 -25.41
N TRP A 854 -30.27 -15.74 -24.31
CA TRP A 854 -31.68 -16.13 -24.32
C TRP A 854 -32.59 -15.13 -25.05
N GLU A 855 -32.18 -13.86 -25.11
CA GLU A 855 -32.82 -12.80 -25.90
C GLU A 855 -32.45 -12.86 -27.40
N GLY A 856 -31.59 -13.80 -27.82
CA GLY A 856 -31.17 -13.97 -29.21
C GLY A 856 -30.14 -12.95 -29.69
N LYS A 857 -29.48 -12.22 -28.77
CA LYS A 857 -28.48 -11.18 -29.11
C LYS A 857 -27.09 -11.71 -29.41
N CYS A 858 -26.90 -13.03 -29.37
CA CYS A 858 -25.60 -13.69 -29.50
C CYS A 858 -25.62 -14.71 -30.65
N SER A 859 -26.29 -14.38 -31.75
CA SER A 859 -26.43 -15.28 -32.91
C SER A 859 -25.29 -15.10 -33.91
N THR A 860 -25.07 -16.06 -34.80
CA THR A 860 -24.04 -15.94 -35.84
C THR A 860 -24.20 -14.72 -36.75
N ALA A 861 -25.41 -14.18 -36.87
CA ALA A 861 -25.69 -12.97 -37.63
C ALA A 861 -25.03 -11.70 -37.06
N THR A 862 -24.60 -11.71 -35.79
CA THR A 862 -23.92 -10.57 -35.15
C THR A 862 -22.41 -10.60 -35.36
N THR A 863 -21.87 -11.64 -36.00
CA THR A 863 -20.43 -11.79 -36.23
C THR A 863 -19.89 -10.68 -37.14
N ASP A 864 -18.78 -10.08 -36.74
CA ASP A 864 -18.11 -9.09 -37.57
C ASP A 864 -17.59 -9.67 -38.89
N LYS A 865 -17.83 -8.95 -39.99
CA LYS A 865 -17.44 -9.37 -41.35
C LYS A 865 -15.95 -9.60 -41.48
N GLU A 866 -15.16 -8.76 -40.83
CA GLU A 866 -13.69 -8.82 -40.90
C GLU A 866 -13.13 -10.10 -40.28
N PHE A 867 -13.78 -10.63 -39.23
CA PHE A 867 -13.43 -11.95 -38.69
C PHE A 867 -13.73 -13.07 -39.70
N LEU A 868 -14.86 -12.99 -40.41
CA LEU A 868 -15.23 -13.95 -41.46
C LEU A 868 -14.29 -13.88 -42.68
N GLU A 869 -13.74 -12.71 -42.97
CA GLU A 869 -12.81 -12.49 -44.09
C GLU A 869 -11.38 -12.93 -43.75
N LEU A 870 -10.88 -12.55 -42.58
CA LEU A 870 -9.48 -12.77 -42.19
C LEU A 870 -9.24 -14.14 -41.55
N SER A 871 -10.19 -14.68 -40.79
CA SER A 871 -10.03 -15.95 -40.06
C SER A 871 -11.38 -16.64 -39.85
N PRO A 872 -12.07 -17.05 -40.93
CA PRO A 872 -13.42 -17.61 -40.84
C PRO A 872 -13.47 -18.83 -39.89
N PRO A 873 -14.44 -18.87 -38.96
CA PRO A 873 -14.63 -20.02 -38.09
C PRO A 873 -15.14 -21.22 -38.90
N LYS A 874 -14.71 -22.42 -38.54
CA LYS A 874 -14.95 -23.69 -39.22
C LYS A 874 -15.49 -24.78 -38.28
N ILE A 875 -15.24 -24.67 -36.98
CA ILE A 875 -15.61 -25.68 -36.00
C ILE A 875 -17.07 -25.47 -35.61
N THR A 876 -17.95 -26.34 -36.10
CA THR A 876 -19.37 -26.34 -35.72
C THR A 876 -19.57 -26.99 -34.34
N PRO A 877 -20.69 -26.71 -33.65
CA PRO A 877 -21.09 -27.39 -32.42
C PRO A 877 -21.08 -28.92 -32.53
N ALA A 878 -21.54 -29.46 -33.65
CA ALA A 878 -21.55 -30.89 -33.91
C ALA A 878 -20.14 -31.47 -34.10
N MET A 879 -19.25 -30.74 -34.80
CA MET A 879 -17.85 -31.14 -34.97
C MET A 879 -17.11 -31.14 -33.64
N TRP A 880 -17.30 -30.11 -32.82
CA TRP A 880 -16.70 -30.03 -31.50
C TRP A 880 -17.16 -31.18 -30.60
N LEU A 881 -18.49 -31.41 -30.51
CA LEU A 881 -19.04 -32.49 -29.68
C LEU A 881 -18.54 -33.86 -30.12
N LYS A 882 -18.39 -34.08 -31.44
CA LYS A 882 -17.80 -35.29 -31.98
C LYS A 882 -16.36 -35.47 -31.49
N SER A 883 -15.52 -34.44 -31.65
CA SER A 883 -14.11 -34.48 -31.24
C SER A 883 -13.97 -34.73 -29.74
N ALA A 884 -14.74 -34.04 -28.91
CA ALA A 884 -14.69 -34.17 -27.45
C ALA A 884 -15.20 -35.54 -26.93
N LEU A 885 -15.95 -36.29 -27.75
CA LEU A 885 -16.35 -37.67 -27.46
C LEU A 885 -15.30 -38.70 -27.92
N GLU A 886 -14.42 -38.33 -28.85
CA GLU A 886 -13.31 -39.15 -29.34
C GLU A 886 -12.07 -39.01 -28.44
N GLU A 887 -11.92 -37.85 -27.78
CA GLU A 887 -11.02 -37.62 -26.63
C GLU A 887 -11.53 -38.21 -25.32
#